data_AF-A0A162PPK2-F1
#
_entry.id   AF-A0A162PPK2-F1
#
_cell.length_a   1.000
_cell.length_b   1.000
_cell.length_c   1.000
_cell.angle_alpha   90.00
_cell.angle_beta   90.00
_cell.angle_gamma   90.00
#
_symmetry.space_group_name_H-M   'P 1'
#
loop_
_entity.id
_entity.type
_entity.pdbx_description
1 polymer ?
#
loop_
_entity_poly.entity_id
_entity_poly.type
_entity_poly.pdbx_seq_one_letter_code
_entity_poly.pdbx_strand_id
1 'polypeptide(L)'
;MKKWSWIFLLLSQISIAQKRWTGNNGTAYWNDPLNWEGAKLPDSLDKVLLDNSFYPGTYEIILPDGPVVIESIEIAPLDNFTIRLVLPVTNLLTSTANSLLPRALTTLGKGYSVHLRKNAVVLNASGSNSGYALRIQDSIRIENGARYIHRSRTGHADLVNQLSRTPGTEKGVFRMENTDAASTLSISGRVFGSLELSSAGSSSGTTTYSSSGTRPVRIRGDLGLDSGTVFSLHLSDTVFLAGELRMNQAALNLSTGNRSSCIALSGNWTQVQSLIYESNSSSHTGTIVLNGTVQQLVHTDGWIRDSIRVVLDNSNGVQLTTNWPLPYELVLQEGIIETGPYQVQLMKTARLHAVPSRLNAGIDGTIRKDFHATESLLIPFRKDAASSTVQVRGYAGSMQLAYHFKDANIPGQQLQTGLAAVSAIEYWEVEALPATGSPGPVLEVSYADPQSGDIKEANQLTIAAYTAGFWSDVGAGLTAGSGNAEGGLRTVPLSGDQLNATRYALANRVGGSNVLPLVFQSAWFSGERNKPELHWKVAPGIRVEGFEVETAADGRLFARLCAVSPAAGQTHYRQALPVARSGIFYRIKLLAENQRVYYSETLRLPAERSLDSFRAYLVKNQHSLVLTSEEAGGYLLELFNTGGQLLERKTIWQPVGTATHGLRLPVQHHQLLIIKLTDKKGVTRSFKQFW
;
A
#
# COMPACT_ATOMS: atom_id res chain seq x y z
N MET A 1 -58.60 -17.20 73.47
CA MET A 1 -57.20 -16.85 73.09
C MET A 1 -56.50 -18.13 72.67
N LYS A 2 -55.70 -18.29 71.61
CA LYS A 2 -55.50 -17.62 70.31
C LYS A 2 -54.95 -18.76 69.43
N LYS A 3 -55.64 -19.17 68.37
CA LYS A 3 -55.17 -20.22 67.44
C LYS A 3 -54.11 -19.61 66.51
N TRP A 4 -52.92 -20.18 66.48
CA TRP A 4 -51.86 -19.86 65.52
C TRP A 4 -51.92 -20.86 64.37
N SER A 5 -52.32 -20.37 63.19
CA SER A 5 -52.20 -21.11 61.92
C SER A 5 -50.79 -20.90 61.36
N TRP A 6 -50.06 -22.00 61.18
CA TRP A 6 -48.81 -22.01 60.43
C TRP A 6 -49.14 -22.05 58.93
N ILE A 7 -48.90 -20.94 58.23
CA ILE A 7 -48.93 -20.87 56.77
C ILE A 7 -47.58 -21.37 56.27
N PHE A 8 -47.56 -22.57 55.67
CA PHE A 8 -46.43 -23.06 54.89
C PHE A 8 -46.39 -22.31 53.56
N LEU A 9 -45.49 -21.33 53.44
CA LEU A 9 -45.20 -20.66 52.18
C LEU A 9 -44.31 -21.58 51.34
N LEU A 10 -44.89 -22.31 50.38
CA LEU A 10 -44.15 -23.03 49.35
C LEU A 10 -43.46 -22.01 48.44
N LEU A 11 -42.19 -21.73 48.71
CA LEU A 11 -41.28 -21.03 47.79
C LEU A 11 -41.02 -21.96 46.60
N SER A 12 -41.79 -21.80 45.52
CA SER A 12 -41.45 -22.39 44.24
C SER A 12 -40.12 -21.78 43.77
N GLN A 13 -39.08 -22.61 43.71
CA GLN A 13 -37.86 -22.22 43.02
C GLN A 13 -38.17 -22.11 41.54
N ILE A 14 -38.26 -20.88 41.04
CA ILE A 14 -38.31 -20.59 39.61
C ILE A 14 -36.88 -20.84 39.11
N SER A 15 -36.60 -22.08 38.70
CA SER A 15 -35.41 -22.35 37.91
C SER A 15 -35.58 -21.63 36.58
N ILE A 16 -34.64 -20.76 36.21
CA ILE A 16 -34.50 -20.26 34.84
C ILE A 16 -34.28 -21.49 33.95
N ALA A 17 -35.32 -21.91 33.23
CA ALA A 17 -35.27 -23.12 32.43
C ALA A 17 -34.71 -22.78 31.05
N GLN A 18 -33.64 -23.49 30.68
CA GLN A 18 -33.21 -23.51 29.29
C GLN A 18 -34.17 -24.42 28.51
N LYS A 19 -34.67 -23.95 27.36
CA LYS A 19 -35.56 -24.69 26.46
C LYS A 19 -34.81 -25.08 25.20
N ARG A 20 -34.83 -26.37 24.85
CA ARG A 20 -34.14 -26.94 23.69
C ARG A 20 -35.11 -27.50 22.67
N TRP A 21 -34.71 -27.40 21.40
CA TRP A 21 -35.44 -27.99 20.29
C TRP A 21 -35.09 -29.47 20.16
N THR A 22 -36.10 -30.33 20.11
CA THR A 22 -35.98 -31.77 19.93
C THR A 22 -36.36 -32.23 18.52
N GLY A 23 -37.28 -31.50 17.86
CA GLY A 23 -37.82 -31.89 16.56
C GLY A 23 -38.62 -33.21 16.57
N ASN A 24 -39.03 -33.69 17.75
CA ASN A 24 -39.66 -35.00 17.92
C ASN A 24 -40.98 -35.16 17.16
N ASN A 25 -41.70 -34.07 16.86
CA ASN A 25 -42.94 -34.16 16.09
C ASN A 25 -42.69 -34.16 14.56
N GLY A 26 -41.44 -34.04 14.12
CA GLY A 26 -41.07 -34.02 12.70
C GLY A 26 -41.52 -32.77 11.95
N THR A 27 -42.05 -31.76 12.64
CA THR A 27 -42.42 -30.46 12.04
C THR A 27 -41.37 -29.39 12.34
N ALA A 28 -41.36 -28.31 11.56
CA ALA A 28 -40.45 -27.17 11.76
C ALA A 28 -41.08 -26.04 12.62
N TYR A 29 -42.30 -26.22 13.12
CA TYR A 29 -43.09 -25.11 13.68
C TYR A 29 -42.76 -24.86 15.15
N TRP A 30 -42.40 -23.61 15.48
CA TRP A 30 -42.10 -23.18 16.85
C TRP A 30 -43.27 -23.40 17.80
N ASN A 31 -44.51 -23.21 17.35
CA ASN A 31 -45.72 -23.31 18.18
C ASN A 31 -46.22 -24.74 18.38
N ASP A 32 -45.45 -25.75 17.97
CA ASP A 32 -45.73 -27.16 18.21
C ASP A 32 -45.04 -27.62 19.51
N PRO A 33 -45.78 -27.84 20.61
CA PRO A 33 -45.17 -28.15 21.90
C PRO A 33 -44.32 -29.42 21.88
N LEU A 34 -44.68 -30.40 21.04
CA LEU A 34 -43.99 -31.69 20.95
C LEU A 34 -42.58 -31.58 20.37
N ASN A 35 -42.25 -30.48 19.70
CA ASN A 35 -40.89 -30.21 19.24
C ASN A 35 -39.96 -29.67 20.34
N TRP A 36 -40.47 -29.34 21.52
CA TRP A 36 -39.67 -28.78 22.61
C TRP A 36 -39.40 -29.78 23.72
N GLU A 37 -38.26 -29.62 24.38
CA GLU A 37 -37.93 -30.39 25.57
C GLU A 37 -39.03 -30.25 26.65
N GLY A 38 -39.51 -31.41 27.12
CA GLY A 38 -40.62 -31.49 28.07
C GLY A 38 -42.00 -31.19 27.47
N ALA A 39 -42.13 -31.20 26.13
CA ALA A 39 -43.38 -30.97 25.40
C ALA A 39 -44.09 -29.64 25.76
N LYS A 40 -43.31 -28.61 26.12
CA LYS A 40 -43.82 -27.29 26.54
C LYS A 40 -43.11 -26.19 25.76
N LEU A 41 -43.92 -25.30 25.16
CA LEU A 41 -43.44 -24.10 24.46
C LEU A 41 -42.58 -23.20 25.37
N PRO A 42 -41.55 -22.54 24.83
CA PRO A 42 -40.82 -21.50 25.56
C PRO A 42 -41.73 -20.33 25.94
N ASP A 43 -41.59 -19.83 27.17
CA ASP A 43 -42.27 -18.65 27.69
C ASP A 43 -41.29 -17.48 27.95
N SER A 44 -41.80 -16.36 28.49
CA SER A 44 -41.06 -15.11 28.65
C SER A 44 -39.90 -15.17 29.64
N LEU A 45 -39.82 -16.23 30.47
CA LEU A 45 -38.75 -16.46 31.42
C LEU A 45 -37.73 -17.50 30.92
N ASP A 46 -37.99 -18.12 29.77
CA ASP A 46 -37.16 -19.21 29.25
C ASP A 46 -36.00 -18.68 28.39
N LYS A 47 -34.84 -19.34 28.53
CA LYS A 47 -33.69 -19.18 27.62
C LYS A 47 -33.75 -20.26 26.56
N VAL A 48 -33.86 -19.88 25.30
CA VAL A 48 -33.90 -20.83 24.19
C VAL A 48 -32.50 -21.15 23.72
N LEU A 49 -32.16 -22.43 23.64
CA LEU A 49 -30.94 -22.93 23.00
C LEU A 49 -31.33 -23.82 21.81
N LEU A 50 -30.93 -23.40 20.62
CA LEU A 50 -31.07 -24.17 19.40
C LEU A 50 -29.70 -24.77 19.05
N ASP A 51 -29.52 -26.06 19.33
CA ASP A 51 -28.29 -26.81 19.10
C ASP A 51 -28.58 -28.22 18.56
N ASN A 52 -27.52 -29.00 18.33
CA ASN A 52 -27.65 -30.37 17.84
C ASN A 52 -27.66 -31.44 18.94
N SER A 53 -27.95 -31.07 20.20
CA SER A 53 -27.90 -32.02 21.32
C SER A 53 -29.02 -33.07 21.26
N PHE A 54 -30.21 -32.70 20.79
CA PHE A 54 -31.34 -33.60 20.59
C PHE A 54 -31.61 -33.94 19.11
N TYR A 55 -31.29 -33.04 18.19
CA TYR A 55 -31.48 -33.22 16.75
C TYR A 55 -30.14 -33.13 16.00
N PRO A 56 -29.50 -34.26 15.65
CA PRO A 56 -28.17 -34.28 15.03
C PRO A 56 -28.25 -34.04 13.52
N GLY A 57 -28.46 -32.78 13.10
CA GLY A 57 -28.51 -32.42 11.68
C GLY A 57 -28.72 -30.93 11.42
N THR A 58 -28.74 -30.55 10.15
CA THR A 58 -29.20 -29.21 9.72
C THR A 58 -30.72 -29.16 9.83
N TYR A 59 -31.26 -28.09 10.42
CA TYR A 59 -32.71 -27.93 10.54
C TYR A 59 -33.15 -26.46 10.54
N GLU A 60 -34.44 -26.25 10.27
CA GLU A 60 -35.09 -24.94 10.24
C GLU A 60 -36.24 -24.91 11.28
N ILE A 61 -36.41 -23.76 11.93
CA ILE A 61 -37.53 -23.48 12.82
C ILE A 61 -38.28 -22.25 12.31
N ILE A 62 -39.60 -22.37 12.18
CA ILE A 62 -40.51 -21.34 11.68
C ILE A 62 -41.31 -20.77 12.86
N LEU A 63 -41.18 -19.47 13.12
CA LEU A 63 -41.97 -18.74 14.10
C LEU A 63 -43.45 -18.67 13.67
N PRO A 64 -44.42 -18.67 14.61
CA PRO A 64 -45.84 -18.61 14.27
C PRO A 64 -46.25 -17.21 13.81
N ASP A 65 -47.48 -17.05 13.32
CA ASP A 65 -48.10 -15.75 12.98
C ASP A 65 -48.58 -14.95 14.21
N GLY A 66 -47.99 -15.24 15.39
CA GLY A 66 -48.32 -14.61 16.66
C GLY A 66 -47.06 -14.12 17.39
N PRO A 67 -47.22 -13.47 18.56
CA PRO A 67 -46.08 -12.99 19.34
C PRO A 67 -45.35 -14.17 19.99
N VAL A 68 -44.03 -14.19 19.84
CA VAL A 68 -43.11 -15.03 20.63
C VAL A 68 -42.34 -14.12 21.59
N VAL A 69 -42.48 -14.38 22.89
CA VAL A 69 -41.81 -13.63 23.95
C VAL A 69 -40.96 -14.61 24.76
N ILE A 70 -39.65 -14.37 24.81
CA ILE A 70 -38.67 -15.22 25.50
C ILE A 70 -37.67 -14.36 26.27
N GLU A 71 -36.89 -14.96 27.18
CA GLU A 71 -35.80 -14.24 27.83
C GLU A 71 -34.67 -13.98 26.80
N SER A 72 -34.13 -15.04 26.19
CA SER A 72 -33.05 -14.94 25.22
C SER A 72 -33.05 -16.15 24.28
N ILE A 73 -32.34 -16.02 23.16
CA ILE A 73 -32.11 -17.12 22.23
C ILE A 73 -30.63 -17.23 21.83
N GLU A 74 -30.08 -18.42 21.98
CA GLU A 74 -28.78 -18.82 21.44
C GLU A 74 -28.98 -19.86 20.34
N ILE A 75 -28.33 -19.66 19.20
CA ILE A 75 -28.30 -20.62 18.10
C ILE A 75 -26.85 -21.08 17.94
N ALA A 76 -26.60 -22.35 18.27
CA ALA A 76 -25.28 -22.95 18.39
C ALA A 76 -25.18 -24.26 17.60
N PRO A 77 -25.13 -24.21 16.25
CA PRO A 77 -24.91 -25.39 15.42
C PRO A 77 -23.53 -26.01 15.67
N LEU A 78 -23.41 -27.33 15.49
CA LEU A 78 -22.10 -27.96 15.34
C LEU A 78 -21.47 -27.57 14.00
N ASP A 79 -20.14 -27.70 13.88
CA ASP A 79 -19.35 -27.16 12.76
C ASP A 79 -19.82 -27.56 11.34
N ASN A 80 -20.49 -28.70 11.19
CA ASN A 80 -20.95 -29.24 9.91
C ASN A 80 -22.45 -29.03 9.66
N PHE A 81 -23.17 -28.39 10.59
CA PHE A 81 -24.60 -28.17 10.48
C PHE A 81 -24.93 -26.69 10.48
N THR A 82 -26.09 -26.40 9.90
CA THR A 82 -26.70 -25.07 9.91
C THR A 82 -28.01 -25.15 10.67
N ILE A 83 -28.26 -24.19 11.56
CA ILE A 83 -29.56 -24.05 12.21
C ILE A 83 -30.15 -22.71 11.81
N ARG A 84 -31.36 -22.74 11.26
CA ARG A 84 -32.04 -21.55 10.74
C ARG A 84 -33.31 -21.25 11.53
N LEU A 85 -33.44 -20.02 12.00
CA LEU A 85 -34.68 -19.49 12.56
C LEU A 85 -35.33 -18.52 11.57
N VAL A 86 -36.58 -18.77 11.22
CA VAL A 86 -37.33 -18.00 10.22
C VAL A 86 -38.53 -17.33 10.86
N LEU A 87 -38.60 -16.00 10.75
CA LEU A 87 -39.85 -15.28 10.88
C LEU A 87 -40.54 -15.26 9.51
N PRO A 88 -41.63 -16.00 9.29
CA PRO A 88 -42.20 -16.19 7.95
C PRO A 88 -42.92 -14.95 7.42
N VAL A 89 -43.14 -14.94 6.10
CA VAL A 89 -43.90 -13.89 5.38
C VAL A 89 -45.35 -13.79 5.84
N THR A 90 -45.92 -14.86 6.39
CA THR A 90 -47.27 -14.89 6.94
C THR A 90 -47.38 -14.10 8.25
N ASN A 91 -46.27 -13.86 8.96
CA ASN A 91 -46.29 -13.08 10.17
C ASN A 91 -46.27 -11.58 9.86
N LEU A 92 -47.42 -10.93 10.12
CA LEU A 92 -47.64 -9.50 9.91
C LEU A 92 -47.52 -8.66 11.19
N LEU A 93 -47.16 -9.27 12.32
CA LEU A 93 -47.18 -8.62 13.64
C LEU A 93 -46.01 -7.64 13.79
N THR A 94 -46.33 -6.35 13.86
CA THR A 94 -45.37 -5.28 14.09
C THR A 94 -45.87 -4.26 15.09
N SER A 95 -44.94 -3.47 15.66
CA SER A 95 -45.27 -2.28 16.44
C SER A 95 -44.33 -1.12 16.10
N THR A 96 -44.72 0.11 16.47
CA THR A 96 -43.86 1.28 16.25
C THR A 96 -42.60 1.22 17.11
N ALA A 97 -41.59 2.03 16.75
CA ALA A 97 -40.42 2.23 17.62
C ALA A 97 -40.88 2.66 19.02
N ASN A 98 -40.25 2.14 20.07
CA ASN A 98 -40.56 2.41 21.48
C ASN A 98 -41.96 2.02 21.98
N SER A 99 -42.84 1.45 21.14
CA SER A 99 -44.10 0.89 21.62
C SER A 99 -43.83 -0.24 22.61
N LEU A 100 -44.71 -0.45 23.59
CA LEU A 100 -44.69 -1.63 24.46
C LEU A 100 -45.47 -2.81 23.88
N LEU A 101 -46.28 -2.58 22.83
CA LEU A 101 -47.09 -3.62 22.20
C LEU A 101 -46.22 -4.79 21.70
N PRO A 102 -46.72 -6.04 21.75
CA PRO A 102 -45.97 -7.20 21.29
C PRO A 102 -45.49 -7.05 19.84
N ARG A 103 -44.30 -7.57 19.56
CA ARG A 103 -43.77 -7.77 18.21
C ARG A 103 -43.71 -9.26 17.91
N ALA A 104 -43.51 -9.64 16.65
CA ALA A 104 -43.42 -11.05 16.26
C ALA A 104 -42.42 -11.85 17.09
N LEU A 105 -41.23 -11.29 17.35
CA LEU A 105 -40.28 -11.83 18.32
C LEU A 105 -39.84 -10.73 19.29
N THR A 106 -39.95 -11.02 20.59
CA THR A 106 -39.51 -10.13 21.68
C THR A 106 -38.61 -10.91 22.63
N THR A 107 -37.38 -10.44 22.84
CA THR A 107 -36.49 -10.94 23.89
C THR A 107 -36.53 -10.00 25.10
N LEU A 108 -36.45 -10.51 26.33
CA LEU A 108 -36.53 -9.70 27.57
C LEU A 108 -35.25 -9.70 28.42
N GLY A 109 -34.33 -10.63 28.14
CA GLY A 109 -33.11 -10.86 28.90
C GLY A 109 -32.07 -9.75 28.77
N LYS A 110 -31.18 -9.71 29.77
CA LYS A 110 -29.94 -8.91 29.75
C LYS A 110 -28.76 -9.80 29.33
N GLY A 111 -27.66 -9.18 28.90
CA GLY A 111 -26.65 -9.88 28.11
C GLY A 111 -27.19 -10.11 26.70
N TYR A 112 -26.36 -10.60 25.77
CA TYR A 112 -26.74 -10.83 24.38
C TYR A 112 -28.03 -11.66 24.29
N SER A 113 -29.17 -11.00 24.07
CA SER A 113 -30.48 -11.65 24.13
C SER A 113 -30.79 -12.37 22.82
N VAL A 114 -30.03 -12.08 21.76
CA VAL A 114 -29.89 -12.89 20.56
C VAL A 114 -28.40 -13.18 20.34
N HIS A 115 -28.01 -14.45 20.39
CA HIS A 115 -26.63 -14.90 20.16
C HIS A 115 -26.59 -15.94 19.04
N LEU A 116 -26.00 -15.55 17.92
CA LEU A 116 -25.83 -16.39 16.74
C LEU A 116 -24.38 -16.84 16.67
N ARG A 117 -24.12 -18.13 16.89
CA ARG A 117 -22.78 -18.72 16.73
C ARG A 117 -22.54 -19.12 15.28
N LYS A 118 -21.31 -19.55 14.97
CA LYS A 118 -20.92 -20.01 13.63
C LYS A 118 -21.99 -20.95 13.02
N ASN A 119 -22.29 -20.76 11.73
CA ASN A 119 -23.32 -21.46 10.97
C ASN A 119 -24.79 -21.18 11.40
N ALA A 120 -25.04 -20.33 12.39
CA ALA A 120 -26.40 -19.93 12.73
C ALA A 120 -26.94 -18.91 11.70
N VAL A 121 -28.22 -19.07 11.33
CA VAL A 121 -28.91 -18.15 10.44
C VAL A 121 -30.23 -17.69 11.05
N VAL A 122 -30.44 -16.38 11.17
CA VAL A 122 -31.76 -15.81 11.44
C VAL A 122 -32.25 -15.10 10.18
N LEU A 123 -33.44 -15.46 9.72
CA LEU A 123 -34.14 -14.77 8.63
C LEU A 123 -35.37 -14.05 9.18
N ASN A 124 -35.35 -12.73 9.15
CA ASN A 124 -36.56 -11.92 9.28
C ASN A 124 -37.21 -11.77 7.90
N ALA A 125 -38.22 -12.59 7.60
CA ALA A 125 -39.00 -12.48 6.38
C ALA A 125 -40.44 -12.00 6.63
N SER A 126 -40.70 -11.25 7.72
CA SER A 126 -42.05 -10.73 8.01
C SER A 126 -42.66 -10.02 6.81
N GLY A 127 -43.91 -10.40 6.46
CA GLY A 127 -44.67 -9.80 5.37
C GLY A 127 -45.28 -8.43 5.69
N SER A 128 -45.00 -7.90 6.89
CA SER A 128 -45.48 -6.57 7.25
C SER A 128 -44.78 -5.48 6.45
N ASN A 129 -45.54 -4.45 6.06
CA ASN A 129 -45.08 -3.35 5.22
C ASN A 129 -44.44 -2.21 6.00
N SER A 130 -44.57 -2.18 7.33
CA SER A 130 -44.09 -1.09 8.18
C SER A 130 -43.97 -1.51 9.64
N GLY A 131 -43.47 -0.61 10.49
CA GLY A 131 -43.22 -0.88 11.91
C GLY A 131 -42.03 -1.80 12.11
N TYR A 132 -41.90 -2.39 13.29
CA TYR A 132 -40.80 -3.27 13.68
C TYR A 132 -41.34 -4.64 14.07
N ALA A 133 -40.81 -5.70 13.46
CA ALA A 133 -41.22 -7.09 13.74
C ALA A 133 -40.44 -7.72 14.90
N LEU A 134 -39.26 -7.19 15.24
CA LEU A 134 -38.40 -7.72 16.30
C LEU A 134 -38.17 -6.66 17.38
N ARG A 135 -38.24 -7.06 18.66
CA ARG A 135 -37.77 -6.27 19.81
C ARG A 135 -36.67 -7.05 20.51
N ILE A 136 -35.44 -6.53 20.43
CA ILE A 136 -34.31 -7.08 21.16
C ILE A 136 -34.07 -6.16 22.35
N GLN A 137 -33.97 -6.71 23.56
CA GLN A 137 -33.91 -5.88 24.78
C GLN A 137 -32.51 -5.31 25.02
N ASP A 138 -31.48 -6.12 24.83
CA ASP A 138 -30.09 -5.74 25.09
C ASP A 138 -29.32 -5.62 23.77
N SER A 139 -28.82 -6.75 23.25
CA SER A 139 -27.90 -6.76 22.11
C SER A 139 -27.96 -8.04 21.29
N ILE A 140 -27.57 -7.93 20.01
CA ILE A 140 -27.47 -9.01 19.04
C ILE A 140 -25.99 -9.31 18.84
N ARG A 141 -25.56 -10.53 19.20
CA ARG A 141 -24.21 -11.03 18.93
C ARG A 141 -24.25 -11.94 17.71
N ILE A 142 -23.64 -11.51 16.61
CA ILE A 142 -23.46 -12.31 15.40
C ILE A 142 -21.98 -12.69 15.35
N GLU A 143 -21.67 -13.95 15.66
CA GLU A 143 -20.28 -14.41 15.63
C GLU A 143 -19.76 -14.62 14.21
N ASN A 144 -18.45 -14.71 14.07
CA ASN A 144 -17.79 -15.00 12.80
C ASN A 144 -18.33 -16.33 12.22
N GLY A 145 -18.86 -16.26 10.99
CA GLY A 145 -19.52 -17.38 10.32
C GLY A 145 -21.03 -17.51 10.60
N ALA A 146 -21.62 -16.64 11.42
CA ALA A 146 -23.06 -16.53 11.62
C ALA A 146 -23.67 -15.43 10.74
N ARG A 147 -24.98 -15.48 10.51
CA ARG A 147 -25.70 -14.52 9.66
C ARG A 147 -27.07 -14.14 10.20
N TYR A 148 -27.35 -12.83 10.23
CA TYR A 148 -28.70 -12.28 10.33
C TYR A 148 -29.11 -11.70 8.98
N ILE A 149 -30.29 -12.07 8.48
CA ILE A 149 -30.84 -11.64 7.19
C ILE A 149 -32.13 -10.86 7.44
N HIS A 150 -32.15 -9.61 7.00
CA HIS A 150 -33.33 -8.76 7.00
C HIS A 150 -33.98 -8.77 5.61
N ARG A 151 -35.00 -9.61 5.43
CA ARG A 151 -35.80 -9.73 4.19
C ARG A 151 -37.23 -9.24 4.43
N SER A 152 -37.35 -7.99 4.87
CA SER A 152 -38.64 -7.42 5.25
C SER A 152 -38.65 -5.91 5.02
N ARG A 153 -39.84 -5.34 4.83
CA ARG A 153 -40.06 -3.89 4.79
C ARG A 153 -40.09 -3.26 6.18
N THR A 154 -40.10 -4.08 7.22
CA THR A 154 -40.06 -3.61 8.61
C THR A 154 -38.76 -2.87 8.92
N GLY A 155 -38.82 -1.93 9.86
CA GLY A 155 -37.69 -1.14 10.31
C GLY A 155 -36.61 -2.00 10.97
N HIS A 156 -35.36 -1.64 10.69
CA HIS A 156 -34.15 -2.31 11.20
C HIS A 156 -33.26 -1.39 12.04
N ALA A 157 -33.62 -0.10 12.18
CA ALA A 157 -32.82 0.90 12.88
C ALA A 157 -32.53 0.51 14.34
N ASP A 158 -33.50 -0.07 15.05
CA ASP A 158 -33.31 -0.56 16.43
C ASP A 158 -32.29 -1.71 16.46
N LEU A 159 -32.36 -2.62 15.48
CA LEU A 159 -31.52 -3.83 15.44
C LEU A 159 -30.05 -3.50 15.18
N VAL A 160 -29.78 -2.60 14.22
CA VAL A 160 -28.40 -2.19 13.91
C VAL A 160 -27.75 -1.40 15.06
N ASN A 161 -28.54 -0.83 15.97
CA ASN A 161 -28.03 -0.15 17.17
C ASN A 161 -27.54 -1.12 18.24
N GLN A 162 -28.05 -2.34 18.18
CA GLN A 162 -27.88 -3.37 19.18
C GLN A 162 -26.84 -4.41 18.78
N LEU A 163 -26.17 -4.25 17.63
CA LEU A 163 -25.11 -5.15 17.19
C LEU A 163 -23.92 -5.10 18.16
N SER A 164 -23.50 -6.29 18.62
CA SER A 164 -22.34 -6.46 19.47
C SER A 164 -21.05 -5.98 18.79
N ARG A 165 -20.15 -5.42 19.61
CA ARG A 165 -18.82 -4.97 19.21
C ARG A 165 -17.69 -5.78 19.84
N THR A 166 -18.03 -6.91 20.47
CA THR A 166 -17.03 -7.74 21.14
C THR A 166 -16.16 -8.52 20.15
N PRO A 167 -14.94 -8.92 20.54
CA PRO A 167 -14.11 -9.80 19.74
C PRO A 167 -14.85 -11.07 19.30
N GLY A 168 -14.63 -11.50 18.06
CA GLY A 168 -15.28 -12.67 17.46
C GLY A 168 -16.58 -12.36 16.71
N THR A 169 -16.88 -11.08 16.50
CA THR A 169 -18.07 -10.60 15.75
C THR A 169 -17.70 -9.75 14.54
N GLU A 170 -16.41 -9.59 14.24
CA GLU A 170 -15.89 -8.76 13.16
C GLU A 170 -16.39 -9.22 11.78
N LYS A 171 -16.58 -10.52 11.58
CA LYS A 171 -17.02 -11.15 10.33
C LYS A 171 -18.45 -11.71 10.41
N GLY A 172 -19.15 -11.49 11.52
CA GLY A 172 -20.57 -11.81 11.63
C GLY A 172 -21.39 -10.98 10.64
N VAL A 173 -22.24 -11.62 9.85
CA VAL A 173 -22.91 -10.97 8.72
C VAL A 173 -24.26 -10.41 9.12
N PHE A 174 -24.44 -9.10 8.93
CA PHE A 174 -25.76 -8.47 8.86
C PHE A 174 -26.10 -8.22 7.38
N ARG A 175 -27.07 -8.96 6.85
CA ARG A 175 -27.46 -8.91 5.44
C ARG A 175 -28.79 -8.18 5.27
N MET A 176 -28.82 -7.18 4.40
CA MET A 176 -30.04 -6.55 3.92
C MET A 176 -30.46 -7.19 2.61
N GLU A 177 -31.70 -7.62 2.56
CA GLU A 177 -32.29 -8.30 1.41
C GLU A 177 -33.75 -7.85 1.26
N ASN A 178 -33.96 -6.55 1.16
CA ASN A 178 -35.30 -5.98 1.13
C ASN A 178 -36.10 -6.49 -0.07
N THR A 179 -37.40 -6.64 0.15
CA THR A 179 -38.34 -7.10 -0.87
C THR A 179 -38.76 -6.00 -1.86
N ASP A 180 -38.37 -4.76 -1.58
CA ASP A 180 -38.65 -3.59 -2.40
C ASP A 180 -37.53 -3.29 -3.40
N ALA A 181 -37.92 -2.58 -4.46
CA ALA A 181 -36.98 -1.99 -5.41
C ALA A 181 -36.09 -0.91 -4.76
N ALA A 182 -36.48 -0.34 -3.61
CA ALA A 182 -35.69 0.63 -2.87
C ALA A 182 -35.87 0.53 -1.35
N SER A 183 -34.81 0.85 -0.60
CA SER A 183 -34.82 0.89 0.86
C SER A 183 -33.84 1.93 1.39
N THR A 184 -34.17 2.54 2.53
CA THR A 184 -33.26 3.47 3.22
C THR A 184 -32.59 2.76 4.39
N LEU A 185 -31.26 2.69 4.38
CA LEU A 185 -30.46 2.08 5.41
C LEU A 185 -30.05 3.09 6.49
N SER A 186 -30.35 2.78 7.75
CA SER A 186 -29.89 3.54 8.91
C SER A 186 -28.46 3.12 9.30
N ILE A 187 -27.45 3.62 8.58
CA ILE A 187 -26.03 3.25 8.83
C ILE A 187 -25.21 4.33 9.56
N SER A 188 -25.66 5.59 9.54
CA SER A 188 -24.92 6.72 10.11
C SER A 188 -24.64 6.52 11.61
N GLY A 189 -23.35 6.51 11.99
CA GLY A 189 -22.93 6.29 13.37
C GLY A 189 -23.07 4.85 13.87
N ARG A 190 -23.24 3.86 12.96
CA ARG A 190 -23.39 2.44 13.30
C ARG A 190 -22.09 1.66 13.12
N VAL A 191 -22.03 0.52 13.81
CA VAL A 191 -20.91 -0.42 13.75
C VAL A 191 -21.45 -1.79 13.34
N PHE A 192 -20.88 -2.35 12.28
CA PHE A 192 -21.18 -3.69 11.79
C PHE A 192 -20.00 -4.63 12.03
N GLY A 193 -20.27 -5.93 12.06
CA GLY A 193 -19.28 -6.95 11.71
C GLY A 193 -19.00 -6.82 10.21
N SER A 194 -19.63 -7.69 9.42
CA SER A 194 -19.77 -7.54 7.97
C SER A 194 -21.16 -7.02 7.60
N LEU A 195 -21.25 -6.26 6.52
CA LEU A 195 -22.50 -5.78 5.93
C LEU A 195 -22.64 -6.34 4.51
N GLU A 196 -23.73 -7.04 4.23
CA GLU A 196 -24.04 -7.54 2.89
C GLU A 196 -25.34 -6.90 2.39
N LEU A 197 -25.34 -6.42 1.15
CA LEU A 197 -26.52 -5.88 0.49
C LEU A 197 -26.86 -6.73 -0.73
N SER A 198 -28.13 -7.11 -0.86
CA SER A 198 -28.59 -8.00 -1.93
C SER A 198 -29.97 -7.62 -2.45
N SER A 199 -30.21 -7.86 -3.73
CA SER A 199 -31.53 -7.76 -4.36
C SER A 199 -32.29 -9.09 -4.39
N ALA A 200 -31.77 -10.17 -3.80
CA ALA A 200 -32.37 -11.50 -3.91
C ALA A 200 -33.80 -11.62 -3.35
N GLY A 201 -34.19 -10.69 -2.46
CA GLY A 201 -35.55 -10.58 -1.93
C GLY A 201 -36.51 -9.78 -2.83
N SER A 202 -35.98 -8.99 -3.76
CA SER A 202 -36.77 -8.12 -4.64
C SER A 202 -37.30 -8.88 -5.85
N SER A 203 -38.58 -8.66 -6.17
CA SER A 203 -39.22 -9.27 -7.33
C SER A 203 -38.68 -8.77 -8.67
N SER A 204 -38.06 -7.58 -8.72
CA SER A 204 -37.46 -7.03 -9.93
C SER A 204 -36.03 -7.52 -10.17
N GLY A 205 -35.47 -8.33 -9.25
CA GLY A 205 -34.05 -8.69 -9.27
C GLY A 205 -33.11 -7.51 -9.00
N THR A 206 -33.65 -6.34 -8.64
CA THR A 206 -32.89 -5.11 -8.39
C THR A 206 -33.35 -4.43 -7.11
N THR A 207 -32.40 -3.88 -6.34
CA THR A 207 -32.71 -3.12 -5.12
C THR A 207 -31.73 -1.96 -4.93
N THR A 208 -32.27 -0.76 -4.75
CA THR A 208 -31.50 0.42 -4.38
C THR A 208 -31.52 0.63 -2.87
N TYR A 209 -30.37 0.51 -2.23
CA TYR A 209 -30.17 0.89 -0.84
C TYR A 209 -29.63 2.31 -0.77
N SER A 210 -30.44 3.24 -0.26
CA SER A 210 -30.00 4.62 -0.01
C SER A 210 -29.56 4.79 1.44
N SER A 211 -28.57 5.65 1.70
CA SER A 211 -28.19 6.00 3.06
C SER A 211 -27.74 7.45 3.14
N SER A 212 -28.04 8.11 4.25
CA SER A 212 -27.65 9.48 4.52
C SER A 212 -27.23 9.65 5.97
N GLY A 213 -26.37 10.63 6.23
CA GLY A 213 -25.79 10.77 7.56
C GLY A 213 -24.61 11.72 7.65
N THR A 214 -24.26 12.05 8.88
CA THR A 214 -23.15 12.96 9.21
C THR A 214 -22.16 12.37 10.21
N ARG A 215 -22.34 11.09 10.56
CA ARG A 215 -21.48 10.37 11.49
C ARG A 215 -20.79 9.22 10.76
N PRO A 216 -19.59 8.82 11.20
CA PRO A 216 -18.85 7.77 10.53
C PRO A 216 -19.58 6.44 10.66
N VAL A 217 -19.41 5.58 9.65
CA VAL A 217 -19.87 4.19 9.66
C VAL A 217 -18.65 3.30 9.84
N ARG A 218 -18.74 2.27 10.68
CA ARG A 218 -17.63 1.31 10.86
C ARG A 218 -18.09 -0.09 10.49
N ILE A 219 -17.44 -0.71 9.52
CA ILE A 219 -17.61 -2.11 9.13
C ILE A 219 -16.30 -2.80 9.47
N ARG A 220 -16.32 -3.65 10.50
CA ARG A 220 -15.11 -4.32 11.02
C ARG A 220 -14.68 -5.52 10.17
N GLY A 221 -15.60 -6.05 9.39
CA GLY A 221 -15.42 -7.12 8.42
C GLY A 221 -15.59 -6.59 7.01
N ASP A 222 -16.34 -7.31 6.19
CA ASP A 222 -16.44 -7.07 4.76
C ASP A 222 -17.70 -6.28 4.40
N LEU A 223 -17.64 -5.50 3.33
CA LEU A 223 -18.79 -4.90 2.66
C LEU A 223 -19.02 -5.66 1.35
N GLY A 224 -20.12 -6.41 1.27
CA GLY A 224 -20.51 -7.16 0.08
C GLY A 224 -21.72 -6.54 -0.61
N LEU A 225 -21.63 -6.31 -1.92
CA LEU A 225 -22.72 -5.89 -2.80
C LEU A 225 -22.97 -6.98 -3.84
N ASP A 226 -24.11 -7.66 -3.73
CA ASP A 226 -24.48 -8.74 -4.64
C ASP A 226 -25.16 -8.23 -5.91
N SER A 227 -25.31 -9.11 -6.91
CA SER A 227 -25.90 -8.80 -8.21
C SER A 227 -27.24 -8.07 -8.09
N GLY A 228 -27.45 -7.06 -8.93
CA GLY A 228 -28.67 -6.25 -8.97
C GLY A 228 -28.78 -5.21 -7.84
N THR A 229 -27.77 -5.08 -6.99
CA THR A 229 -27.78 -4.12 -5.88
C THR A 229 -27.20 -2.77 -6.30
N VAL A 230 -27.87 -1.68 -5.92
CA VAL A 230 -27.33 -0.32 -5.99
C VAL A 230 -27.18 0.22 -4.57
N PHE A 231 -25.97 0.56 -4.12
CA PHE A 231 -25.74 1.20 -2.83
C PHE A 231 -25.41 2.68 -3.02
N SER A 232 -26.32 3.55 -2.60
CA SER A 232 -26.23 5.00 -2.77
C SER A 232 -25.95 5.71 -1.46
N LEU A 233 -24.79 6.38 -1.38
CA LEU A 233 -24.32 7.10 -0.22
C LEU A 233 -24.60 8.61 -0.32
N HIS A 234 -25.05 9.19 0.78
CA HIS A 234 -25.18 10.62 1.03
C HIS A 234 -24.58 10.97 2.41
N LEU A 235 -23.35 10.55 2.63
CA LEU A 235 -22.64 10.75 3.89
C LEU A 235 -21.73 11.96 3.79
N SER A 236 -21.70 12.79 4.84
CA SER A 236 -20.69 13.87 4.97
C SER A 236 -19.45 13.43 5.75
N ASP A 237 -19.36 12.13 6.06
CA ASP A 237 -18.28 11.52 6.83
C ASP A 237 -17.93 10.16 6.21
N THR A 238 -17.00 9.42 6.82
CA THR A 238 -16.32 8.27 6.25
C THR A 238 -16.98 6.95 6.63
N VAL A 239 -17.05 6.03 5.67
CA VAL A 239 -17.25 4.60 5.90
C VAL A 239 -15.89 3.95 6.09
N PHE A 240 -15.56 3.57 7.32
CA PHE A 240 -14.36 2.81 7.63
C PHE A 240 -14.64 1.33 7.43
N LEU A 241 -13.93 0.71 6.49
CA LEU A 241 -14.06 -0.68 6.10
C LEU A 241 -12.75 -1.42 6.38
N ALA A 242 -12.74 -2.21 7.45
CA ALA A 242 -11.53 -2.91 7.88
C ALA A 242 -11.24 -4.18 7.06
N GLY A 243 -12.28 -4.83 6.53
CA GLY A 243 -12.17 -5.97 5.62
C GLY A 243 -12.24 -5.55 4.15
N GLU A 244 -12.76 -6.45 3.32
CA GLU A 244 -12.77 -6.30 1.86
C GLU A 244 -14.00 -5.55 1.36
N LEU A 245 -13.83 -4.80 0.27
CA LEU A 245 -14.93 -4.32 -0.57
C LEU A 245 -15.14 -5.34 -1.70
N ARG A 246 -16.31 -6.02 -1.70
CA ARG A 246 -16.67 -7.00 -2.72
C ARG A 246 -17.93 -6.56 -3.45
N MET A 247 -17.84 -6.44 -4.77
CA MET A 247 -18.94 -6.06 -5.64
C MET A 247 -19.06 -7.07 -6.78
N ASN A 248 -20.25 -7.62 -6.99
CA ASN A 248 -20.53 -8.55 -8.08
C ASN A 248 -21.80 -8.12 -8.81
N GLN A 249 -21.67 -7.67 -10.07
CA GLN A 249 -22.78 -7.12 -10.86
C GLN A 249 -23.63 -6.10 -10.09
N ALA A 250 -22.97 -5.25 -9.31
CA ALA A 250 -23.57 -4.28 -8.42
C ALA A 250 -23.13 -2.85 -8.77
N ALA A 251 -23.81 -1.86 -8.20
CA ALA A 251 -23.43 -0.46 -8.32
C ALA A 251 -23.21 0.20 -6.96
N LEU A 252 -22.19 1.04 -6.85
CA LEU A 252 -21.88 1.84 -5.68
C LEU A 252 -21.82 3.31 -6.09
N ASN A 253 -22.76 4.09 -5.59
CA ASN A 253 -22.83 5.52 -5.79
C ASN A 253 -22.27 6.24 -4.56
N LEU A 254 -21.07 6.79 -4.68
CA LEU A 254 -20.31 7.38 -3.57
C LEU A 254 -20.68 8.84 -3.27
N SER A 255 -21.60 9.43 -4.03
CA SER A 255 -22.08 10.79 -3.75
C SER A 255 -23.38 11.01 -4.49
N THR A 256 -24.46 11.08 -3.73
CA THR A 256 -25.74 11.61 -4.20
C THR A 256 -25.88 13.05 -3.71
N GLY A 257 -26.37 13.98 -4.54
CA GLY A 257 -26.70 15.33 -4.09
C GLY A 257 -25.50 16.29 -3.91
N ASN A 258 -25.22 16.71 -2.67
CA ASN A 258 -24.25 17.77 -2.35
C ASN A 258 -23.25 17.38 -1.24
N ARG A 259 -22.90 16.09 -1.15
CA ARG A 259 -21.96 15.58 -0.16
C ARG A 259 -20.98 14.61 -0.78
N SER A 260 -19.69 14.81 -0.52
CA SER A 260 -18.64 13.86 -0.90
C SER A 260 -18.58 12.72 0.12
N SER A 261 -19.03 11.51 -0.23
CA SER A 261 -18.84 10.35 0.65
C SER A 261 -17.44 9.76 0.45
N CYS A 262 -16.89 9.23 1.53
CA CYS A 262 -15.58 8.59 1.54
C CYS A 262 -15.70 7.14 2.05
N ILE A 263 -15.03 6.21 1.38
CA ILE A 263 -14.75 4.87 1.91
C ILE A 263 -13.26 4.77 2.20
N ALA A 264 -12.90 4.57 3.47
CA ALA A 264 -11.54 4.21 3.88
C ALA A 264 -11.45 2.68 3.98
N LEU A 265 -10.77 2.05 3.03
CA LEU A 265 -10.68 0.61 2.82
C LEU A 265 -9.31 0.10 3.26
N SER A 266 -9.30 -0.79 4.26
CA SER A 266 -8.09 -1.44 4.76
C SER A 266 -7.84 -2.85 4.19
N GLY A 267 -8.88 -3.52 3.67
CA GLY A 267 -8.75 -4.82 3.00
C GLY A 267 -8.72 -4.72 1.47
N ASN A 268 -8.87 -5.84 0.79
CA ASN A 268 -8.83 -5.89 -0.68
C ASN A 268 -10.04 -5.21 -1.33
N TRP A 269 -9.86 -4.75 -2.57
CA TRP A 269 -10.95 -4.27 -3.44
C TRP A 269 -11.18 -5.28 -4.55
N THR A 270 -12.35 -5.91 -4.57
CA THR A 270 -12.81 -6.77 -5.67
C THR A 270 -14.11 -6.24 -6.27
N GLN A 271 -14.06 -5.88 -7.55
CA GLN A 271 -15.18 -5.42 -8.36
C GLN A 271 -15.26 -6.32 -9.59
N VAL A 272 -16.40 -7.02 -9.76
CA VAL A 272 -16.67 -7.93 -10.88
C VAL A 272 -17.93 -7.47 -11.60
N GLN A 273 -17.80 -7.13 -12.88
CA GLN A 273 -18.84 -6.56 -13.75
C GLN A 273 -19.69 -5.47 -13.08
N SER A 274 -19.07 -4.65 -12.25
CA SER A 274 -19.76 -3.71 -11.36
C SER A 274 -19.48 -2.25 -11.71
N LEU A 275 -20.25 -1.31 -11.16
CA LEU A 275 -20.14 0.13 -11.42
C LEU A 275 -19.85 0.92 -10.13
N ILE A 276 -18.81 1.73 -10.12
CA ILE A 276 -18.59 2.76 -9.09
C ILE A 276 -18.71 4.13 -9.74
N TYR A 277 -19.50 5.00 -9.15
CA TYR A 277 -19.81 6.30 -9.73
C TYR A 277 -20.25 7.30 -8.66
N GLU A 278 -20.46 8.52 -9.08
CA GLU A 278 -21.18 9.52 -8.31
C GLU A 278 -22.28 10.13 -9.18
N SER A 279 -23.38 10.56 -8.58
CA SER A 279 -24.52 11.14 -9.31
C SER A 279 -24.82 12.56 -8.84
N ASN A 280 -23.78 13.32 -8.50
CA ASN A 280 -23.90 14.67 -7.99
C ASN A 280 -23.73 15.70 -9.12
N SER A 281 -24.44 16.83 -8.98
CA SER A 281 -24.38 17.94 -9.95
C SER A 281 -23.57 19.13 -9.45
N SER A 282 -22.89 19.00 -8.30
CA SER A 282 -22.47 20.13 -7.48
C SER A 282 -20.98 20.13 -7.10
N SER A 283 -20.10 19.59 -7.97
CA SER A 283 -18.63 19.56 -7.78
C SER A 283 -18.14 18.75 -6.57
N HIS A 284 -19.00 17.92 -5.99
CA HIS A 284 -18.62 16.97 -4.96
C HIS A 284 -17.98 15.73 -5.61
N THR A 285 -17.24 14.94 -4.85
CA THR A 285 -16.52 13.78 -5.38
C THR A 285 -16.80 12.57 -4.52
N GLY A 286 -16.83 11.38 -5.10
CA GLY A 286 -16.73 10.14 -4.32
C GLY A 286 -15.27 9.82 -4.07
N THR A 287 -14.89 9.41 -2.85
CA THR A 287 -13.50 9.06 -2.54
C THR A 287 -13.39 7.62 -2.04
N ILE A 288 -12.42 6.87 -2.57
CA ILE A 288 -11.94 5.60 -2.01
C ILE A 288 -10.50 5.80 -1.55
N VAL A 289 -10.22 5.56 -0.28
CA VAL A 289 -8.88 5.61 0.30
C VAL A 289 -8.42 4.17 0.56
N LEU A 290 -7.29 3.78 -0.03
CA LEU A 290 -6.63 2.49 0.20
C LEU A 290 -5.61 2.68 1.32
N ASN A 291 -5.97 2.25 2.54
CA ASN A 291 -5.18 2.48 3.75
C ASN A 291 -4.94 1.20 4.57
N GLY A 292 -4.70 0.10 3.87
CA GLY A 292 -4.38 -1.18 4.49
C GLY A 292 -3.13 -1.16 5.36
N THR A 293 -3.05 -2.10 6.29
CA THR A 293 -1.85 -2.38 7.09
C THR A 293 -0.96 -3.47 6.48
N VAL A 294 -1.42 -4.04 5.36
CA VAL A 294 -0.75 -5.03 4.52
C VAL A 294 -0.93 -4.59 3.06
N GLN A 295 -0.17 -5.20 2.13
CA GLN A 295 -0.36 -4.95 0.70
C GLN A 295 -1.81 -5.31 0.30
N GLN A 296 -2.51 -4.41 -0.36
CA GLN A 296 -3.90 -4.62 -0.79
C GLN A 296 -3.95 -5.09 -2.25
N LEU A 297 -4.81 -6.06 -2.55
CA LEU A 297 -5.11 -6.46 -3.91
C LEU A 297 -6.24 -5.60 -4.48
N VAL A 298 -6.05 -5.09 -5.70
CA VAL A 298 -7.07 -4.35 -6.46
C VAL A 298 -7.45 -5.14 -7.70
N HIS A 299 -8.72 -5.56 -7.74
CA HIS A 299 -9.35 -6.24 -8.87
C HIS A 299 -10.55 -5.40 -9.33
N THR A 300 -10.44 -4.79 -10.50
CA THR A 300 -11.44 -3.90 -11.09
C THR A 300 -11.87 -4.38 -12.46
N ASP A 301 -12.72 -5.41 -12.49
CA ASP A 301 -13.50 -5.80 -13.65
C ASP A 301 -14.84 -5.05 -13.63
N GLY A 302 -14.94 -3.97 -14.40
CA GLY A 302 -16.12 -3.11 -14.43
C GLY A 302 -15.80 -1.66 -14.76
N TRP A 303 -16.68 -0.74 -14.37
CA TRP A 303 -16.55 0.67 -14.68
C TRP A 303 -16.39 1.52 -13.42
N ILE A 304 -15.49 2.49 -13.48
CA ILE A 304 -15.45 3.64 -12.59
C ILE A 304 -15.78 4.86 -13.45
N ARG A 305 -16.76 5.69 -13.05
CA ARG A 305 -17.23 6.84 -13.82
C ARG A 305 -17.22 8.12 -12.98
N ASP A 306 -17.43 9.25 -13.67
CA ASP A 306 -17.65 10.55 -13.05
C ASP A 306 -16.48 10.98 -12.13
N SER A 307 -16.76 11.77 -11.09
CA SER A 307 -15.74 12.39 -10.26
C SER A 307 -15.30 11.51 -9.07
N ILE A 308 -14.83 10.29 -9.37
CA ILE A 308 -14.32 9.36 -8.36
C ILE A 308 -12.81 9.52 -8.15
N ARG A 309 -12.45 9.94 -6.94
CA ARG A 309 -11.08 10.03 -6.46
C ARG A 309 -10.66 8.71 -5.81
N VAL A 310 -9.47 8.25 -6.14
CA VAL A 310 -8.78 7.18 -5.41
C VAL A 310 -7.54 7.74 -4.75
N VAL A 311 -7.35 7.44 -3.47
CA VAL A 311 -6.17 7.83 -2.68
C VAL A 311 -5.43 6.57 -2.25
N LEU A 312 -4.15 6.47 -2.60
CA LEU A 312 -3.24 5.47 -2.08
C LEU A 312 -2.55 6.02 -0.82
N ASP A 313 -2.89 5.46 0.34
CA ASP A 313 -2.37 5.83 1.65
C ASP A 313 -1.98 4.57 2.44
N ASN A 314 -1.23 3.68 1.79
CA ASN A 314 -0.83 2.38 2.32
C ASN A 314 0.67 2.17 2.09
N SER A 315 1.46 2.24 3.15
CA SER A 315 2.92 2.04 3.10
C SER A 315 3.38 0.68 2.56
N ASN A 316 2.51 -0.34 2.61
CA ASN A 316 2.78 -1.66 2.03
C ASN A 316 2.39 -1.76 0.55
N GLY A 317 1.79 -0.70 0.00
CA GLY A 317 1.39 -0.62 -1.39
C GLY A 317 0.13 -1.37 -1.76
N VAL A 318 -0.15 -1.39 -3.07
CA VAL A 318 -1.26 -2.10 -3.70
C VAL A 318 -0.73 -2.91 -4.86
N GLN A 319 -1.31 -4.08 -5.11
CA GLN A 319 -1.01 -4.91 -6.27
C GLN A 319 -2.24 -4.99 -7.17
N LEU A 320 -2.05 -4.70 -8.47
CA LEU A 320 -3.11 -4.82 -9.46
C LEU A 320 -3.25 -6.25 -9.94
N THR A 321 -4.49 -6.70 -10.08
CA THR A 321 -4.86 -7.99 -10.70
C THR A 321 -5.67 -7.83 -11.98
N THR A 322 -5.94 -6.58 -12.38
CA THR A 322 -6.57 -6.17 -13.64
C THR A 322 -6.04 -4.78 -14.02
N ASN A 323 -6.28 -4.35 -15.27
CA ASN A 323 -6.10 -2.94 -15.61
C ASN A 323 -7.02 -2.07 -14.74
N TRP A 324 -6.53 -0.90 -14.33
CA TRP A 324 -7.23 -0.03 -13.40
C TRP A 324 -7.65 1.29 -14.06
N PRO A 325 -8.85 1.36 -14.66
CA PRO A 325 -9.35 2.56 -15.30
C PRO A 325 -9.80 3.60 -14.26
N LEU A 326 -9.18 4.78 -14.29
CA LEU A 326 -9.46 5.88 -13.39
C LEU A 326 -9.92 7.11 -14.19
N PRO A 327 -11.18 7.56 -14.02
CA PRO A 327 -11.74 8.64 -14.82
C PRO A 327 -11.38 10.06 -14.33
N TYR A 328 -11.06 10.21 -13.05
CA TYR A 328 -11.02 11.53 -12.41
C TYR A 328 -9.73 11.84 -11.64
N GLU A 329 -9.40 11.15 -10.56
CA GLU A 329 -8.22 11.52 -9.78
C GLU A 329 -7.58 10.33 -9.06
N LEU A 330 -6.26 10.20 -9.22
CA LEU A 330 -5.41 9.32 -8.43
C LEU A 330 -4.50 10.19 -7.55
N VAL A 331 -4.55 9.98 -6.24
CA VAL A 331 -3.68 10.64 -5.27
C VAL A 331 -2.71 9.61 -4.69
N LEU A 332 -1.42 9.84 -4.86
CA LEU A 332 -0.34 9.03 -4.30
C LEU A 332 0.17 9.71 -3.03
N GLN A 333 -0.38 9.32 -1.88
CA GLN A 333 -0.02 9.87 -0.57
C GLN A 333 1.10 9.08 0.10
N GLU A 334 1.00 7.75 0.11
CA GLU A 334 2.00 6.82 0.66
C GLU A 334 1.82 5.43 0.04
N GLY A 335 2.91 4.79 -0.41
CA GLY A 335 2.88 3.42 -0.95
C GLY A 335 3.15 3.28 -2.44
N ILE A 336 3.40 2.05 -2.87
CA ILE A 336 3.69 1.71 -4.27
C ILE A 336 2.49 1.04 -4.92
N ILE A 337 2.15 1.42 -6.15
CA ILE A 337 1.24 0.65 -7.01
C ILE A 337 2.06 -0.34 -7.84
N GLU A 338 1.98 -1.61 -7.52
CA GLU A 338 2.58 -2.70 -8.30
C GLU A 338 1.61 -3.15 -9.38
N THR A 339 1.95 -2.85 -10.63
CA THR A 339 1.06 -3.11 -11.77
C THR A 339 1.21 -4.51 -12.35
N GLY A 340 2.39 -5.13 -12.21
CA GLY A 340 2.69 -6.44 -12.80
C GLY A 340 2.49 -6.43 -14.33
N PRO A 341 1.66 -7.31 -14.92
CA PRO A 341 1.31 -7.27 -16.34
C PRO A 341 0.19 -6.28 -16.67
N TYR A 342 -0.42 -5.64 -15.67
CA TYR A 342 -1.53 -4.71 -15.83
C TYR A 342 -1.04 -3.27 -15.89
N GLN A 343 -1.96 -2.31 -15.98
CA GLN A 343 -1.64 -0.89 -16.03
C GLN A 343 -2.64 -0.03 -15.26
N VAL A 344 -2.14 1.06 -14.69
CA VAL A 344 -2.97 2.20 -14.26
C VAL A 344 -3.38 2.97 -15.50
N GLN A 345 -4.69 3.13 -15.73
CA GLN A 345 -5.22 3.81 -16.91
C GLN A 345 -5.91 5.12 -16.51
N LEU A 346 -5.20 6.23 -16.64
CA LEU A 346 -5.73 7.56 -16.43
C LEU A 346 -6.46 8.04 -17.68
N MET A 347 -7.78 8.21 -17.56
CA MET A 347 -8.61 8.69 -18.68
C MET A 347 -8.33 10.16 -19.02
N LYS A 348 -8.95 10.66 -20.10
CA LYS A 348 -8.70 11.99 -20.66
C LYS A 348 -8.72 13.14 -19.64
N THR A 349 -9.67 13.10 -18.70
CA THR A 349 -9.85 14.13 -17.65
C THR A 349 -9.18 13.77 -16.34
N ALA A 350 -8.60 12.58 -16.23
CA ALA A 350 -8.04 12.08 -15.00
C ALA A 350 -6.75 12.81 -14.64
N ARG A 351 -6.60 13.13 -13.35
CA ARG A 351 -5.44 13.80 -12.76
C ARG A 351 -4.64 12.84 -11.91
N LEU A 352 -3.34 13.06 -11.83
CA LEU A 352 -2.44 12.40 -10.90
C LEU A 352 -1.88 13.45 -9.94
N HIS A 353 -2.10 13.26 -8.65
CA HIS A 353 -1.50 14.09 -7.62
C HIS A 353 -0.52 13.23 -6.81
N ALA A 354 0.76 13.50 -7.00
CA ALA A 354 1.81 12.96 -6.15
C ALA A 354 2.31 14.06 -5.22
N VAL A 355 2.52 13.74 -3.93
CA VAL A 355 3.09 14.69 -2.97
C VAL A 355 4.62 14.65 -3.10
N PRO A 356 5.29 15.62 -3.75
CA PRO A 356 6.70 15.49 -4.12
C PRO A 356 7.65 15.44 -2.91
N SER A 357 7.22 15.99 -1.77
CA SER A 357 7.96 15.93 -0.50
C SER A 357 7.91 14.57 0.20
N ARG A 358 7.11 13.64 -0.31
CA ARG A 358 6.97 12.27 0.20
C ARG A 358 7.33 11.27 -0.89
N LEU A 359 8.62 11.10 -1.14
CA LEU A 359 9.19 10.12 -2.11
C LEU A 359 8.88 8.65 -1.77
N ASN A 360 8.00 8.40 -0.79
CA ASN A 360 7.59 7.06 -0.43
C ASN A 360 6.47 6.50 -1.31
N ALA A 361 5.86 7.33 -2.17
CA ALA A 361 4.77 6.91 -3.06
C ALA A 361 5.18 6.89 -4.54
N GLY A 362 4.68 5.92 -5.30
CA GLY A 362 5.01 5.80 -6.72
C GLY A 362 4.33 4.63 -7.43
N ILE A 363 4.65 4.45 -8.71
CA ILE A 363 4.16 3.34 -9.53
C ILE A 363 5.34 2.43 -9.89
N ASP A 364 5.19 1.13 -9.65
CA ASP A 364 6.06 0.08 -10.16
C ASP A 364 5.38 -0.60 -11.36
N GLY A 365 5.87 -0.25 -12.55
CA GLY A 365 5.43 -0.76 -13.85
C GLY A 365 4.68 0.29 -14.67
N THR A 366 3.57 -0.11 -15.29
CA THR A 366 3.02 0.61 -16.45
C THR A 366 1.85 1.54 -16.09
N ILE A 367 1.93 2.78 -16.56
CA ILE A 367 0.82 3.74 -16.57
C ILE A 367 0.47 4.13 -18.00
N ARG A 368 -0.81 4.22 -18.31
CA ARG A 368 -1.34 4.81 -19.54
C ARG A 368 -2.16 6.04 -19.21
N LYS A 369 -1.96 7.12 -19.96
CA LYS A 369 -2.71 8.36 -19.85
C LYS A 369 -3.16 8.83 -21.23
N ASP A 370 -4.43 9.14 -21.34
CA ASP A 370 -4.95 9.94 -22.46
C ASP A 370 -4.82 11.42 -22.09
N PHE A 371 -3.95 12.14 -22.79
CA PHE A 371 -3.67 13.55 -22.53
C PHE A 371 -4.62 14.44 -23.32
N HIS A 372 -5.13 15.49 -22.67
CA HIS A 372 -5.75 16.60 -23.36
C HIS A 372 -4.68 17.63 -23.77
N ALA A 373 -4.90 18.33 -24.89
CA ALA A 373 -3.99 19.39 -25.34
C ALA A 373 -3.69 20.38 -24.20
N THR A 374 -2.39 20.69 -24.03
CA THR A 374 -1.78 21.58 -23.01
C THR A 374 -1.62 21.02 -21.59
N GLU A 375 -1.94 19.75 -21.35
CA GLU A 375 -1.75 19.14 -20.03
C GLU A 375 -0.26 18.92 -19.72
N SER A 376 0.08 19.05 -18.42
CA SER A 376 1.37 18.64 -17.87
C SER A 376 1.11 17.68 -16.72
N LEU A 377 1.78 16.52 -16.72
CA LEU A 377 1.58 15.48 -15.71
C LEU A 377 2.93 15.00 -15.21
N LEU A 378 3.15 15.09 -13.89
CA LEU A 378 4.30 14.51 -13.22
C LEU A 378 3.92 13.12 -12.71
N ILE A 379 4.67 12.11 -13.12
CA ILE A 379 4.43 10.72 -12.77
C ILE A 379 5.63 10.24 -11.93
N PRO A 380 5.42 9.90 -10.65
CA PRO A 380 6.44 9.26 -9.83
C PRO A 380 6.47 7.75 -10.09
N PHE A 381 7.64 7.26 -10.44
CA PHE A 381 7.95 5.85 -10.54
C PHE A 381 8.81 5.40 -9.37
N ARG A 382 8.60 4.17 -8.92
CA ARG A 382 9.43 3.55 -7.91
C ARG A 382 9.65 2.09 -8.24
N LYS A 383 10.91 1.67 -8.24
CA LYS A 383 11.30 0.27 -8.43
C LYS A 383 12.35 -0.10 -7.40
N ASP A 384 12.02 -1.06 -6.54
CA ASP A 384 12.87 -1.42 -5.41
C ASP A 384 13.23 -0.18 -4.56
N ALA A 385 14.52 0.11 -4.39
CA ALA A 385 15.02 1.28 -3.69
C ALA A 385 15.12 2.55 -4.56
N ALA A 386 14.94 2.43 -5.87
CA ALA A 386 15.13 3.52 -6.82
C ALA A 386 13.82 4.30 -7.07
N SER A 387 13.93 5.62 -7.15
CA SER A 387 12.83 6.53 -7.45
C SER A 387 13.15 7.40 -8.66
N SER A 388 12.22 7.53 -9.58
CA SER A 388 12.35 8.41 -10.73
C SER A 388 11.05 9.16 -10.95
N THR A 389 11.11 10.33 -11.59
CA THR A 389 9.93 11.07 -12.02
C THR A 389 10.03 11.35 -13.52
N VAL A 390 8.89 11.25 -14.19
CA VAL A 390 8.73 11.67 -15.58
C VAL A 390 7.62 12.71 -15.62
N GLN A 391 7.95 13.91 -16.09
CA GLN A 391 6.98 14.94 -16.39
C GLN A 391 6.73 15.01 -17.90
N VAL A 392 5.50 14.77 -18.31
CA VAL A 392 5.05 14.95 -19.70
C VAL A 392 4.50 16.35 -19.84
N ARG A 393 4.89 17.10 -20.88
CA ARG A 393 4.43 18.48 -21.10
C ARG A 393 3.91 18.68 -22.52
N GLY A 394 2.82 19.43 -22.64
CA GLY A 394 2.37 20.00 -23.91
C GLY A 394 1.91 18.96 -24.95
N TYR A 395 1.55 17.77 -24.49
CA TYR A 395 1.19 16.64 -25.33
C TYR A 395 -0.33 16.47 -25.41
N ALA A 396 -0.84 16.03 -26.56
CA ALA A 396 -2.20 15.56 -26.72
C ALA A 396 -2.17 14.21 -27.43
N GLY A 397 -2.86 13.21 -26.90
CA GLY A 397 -2.82 11.84 -27.43
C GLY A 397 -2.81 10.79 -26.33
N SER A 398 -2.74 9.52 -26.72
CA SER A 398 -2.56 8.43 -25.76
C SER A 398 -1.06 8.22 -25.53
N MET A 399 -0.66 7.95 -24.30
CA MET A 399 0.71 7.60 -23.98
C MET A 399 0.76 6.54 -22.89
N GLN A 400 1.63 5.57 -23.07
CA GLN A 400 2.02 4.58 -22.08
C GLN A 400 3.46 4.84 -21.62
N LEU A 401 3.71 4.74 -20.32
CA LEU A 401 5.00 4.97 -19.68
C LEU A 401 5.30 3.85 -18.68
N ALA A 402 6.55 3.41 -18.67
CA ALA A 402 7.08 2.53 -17.63
C ALA A 402 8.52 2.93 -17.28
N TYR A 403 8.92 2.68 -16.04
CA TYR A 403 10.28 2.89 -15.55
C TYR A 403 10.92 1.56 -15.17
N HIS A 404 12.18 1.40 -15.56
CA HIS A 404 12.98 0.23 -15.25
C HIS A 404 14.29 0.63 -14.62
N PHE A 405 14.54 0.15 -13.40
CA PHE A 405 15.86 0.23 -12.76
C PHE A 405 16.72 -0.96 -13.21
N LYS A 406 17.12 -0.94 -14.49
CA LYS A 406 17.90 -1.97 -15.18
C LYS A 406 18.79 -1.35 -16.26
N ASP A 407 19.83 -2.08 -16.67
CA ASP A 407 20.67 -1.74 -17.82
C ASP A 407 19.84 -1.46 -19.08
N ALA A 408 19.92 -0.22 -19.58
CA ALA A 408 19.27 0.19 -20.81
C ALA A 408 19.90 -0.48 -22.04
N ASN A 409 21.17 -0.86 -21.94
CA ASN A 409 21.95 -1.32 -23.07
C ASN A 409 21.50 -2.70 -23.58
N ILE A 410 21.49 -2.87 -24.89
CA ILE A 410 21.15 -4.12 -25.58
C ILE A 410 22.38 -4.63 -26.35
N PRO A 411 22.67 -5.94 -26.36
CA PRO A 411 23.76 -6.49 -27.18
C PRO A 411 23.65 -6.08 -28.65
N GLY A 412 24.76 -5.64 -29.24
CA GLY A 412 24.83 -5.23 -30.65
C GLY A 412 24.35 -3.79 -30.94
N GLN A 413 23.93 -3.04 -29.92
CA GLN A 413 23.56 -1.63 -30.08
C GLN A 413 24.74 -0.77 -30.57
N GLN A 414 24.43 0.33 -31.24
CA GLN A 414 25.39 1.35 -31.64
C GLN A 414 25.01 2.71 -31.06
N LEU A 415 26.01 3.50 -30.67
CA LEU A 415 25.81 4.89 -30.26
C LEU A 415 25.97 5.79 -31.50
N GLN A 416 25.01 6.67 -31.75
CA GLN A 416 25.18 7.68 -32.79
C GLN A 416 26.23 8.72 -32.40
N THR A 417 26.78 9.40 -33.42
CA THR A 417 27.75 10.47 -33.26
C THR A 417 27.26 11.51 -32.24
N GLY A 418 28.11 11.82 -31.26
CA GLY A 418 27.82 12.80 -30.21
C GLY A 418 27.46 12.18 -28.85
N LEU A 419 27.14 10.88 -28.79
CA LEU A 419 26.97 10.15 -27.53
C LEU A 419 28.25 9.38 -27.15
N ALA A 420 28.65 9.50 -25.88
CA ALA A 420 29.75 8.74 -25.30
C ALA A 420 29.29 7.47 -24.57
N ALA A 421 28.15 7.55 -23.88
CA ALA A 421 27.59 6.45 -23.10
C ALA A 421 26.09 6.62 -22.86
N VAL A 422 25.42 5.53 -22.53
CA VAL A 422 24.01 5.48 -22.12
C VAL A 422 23.92 4.76 -20.77
N SER A 423 22.96 5.15 -19.94
CA SER A 423 22.70 4.58 -18.62
C SER A 423 22.68 3.07 -18.66
N ALA A 424 23.42 2.45 -17.75
CA ALA A 424 23.41 1.01 -17.55
C ALA A 424 22.70 0.60 -16.26
N ILE A 425 21.88 1.50 -15.69
CA ILE A 425 21.15 1.26 -14.44
C ILE A 425 19.69 1.67 -14.50
N GLU A 426 19.29 2.52 -15.45
CA GLU A 426 17.89 2.86 -15.62
C GLU A 426 17.51 3.26 -17.05
N TYR A 427 16.25 2.98 -17.40
CA TYR A 427 15.61 3.45 -18.63
C TYR A 427 14.10 3.58 -18.44
N TRP A 428 13.47 4.29 -19.37
CA TRP A 428 12.02 4.43 -19.49
C TRP A 428 11.55 3.84 -20.81
N GLU A 429 10.39 3.19 -20.80
CA GLU A 429 9.68 2.81 -22.01
C GLU A 429 8.55 3.83 -22.22
N VAL A 430 8.49 4.40 -23.42
CA VAL A 430 7.44 5.36 -23.79
C VAL A 430 6.83 4.90 -25.11
N GLU A 431 5.52 4.64 -25.09
CA GLU A 431 4.74 4.44 -26.30
C GLU A 431 3.77 5.62 -26.42
N ALA A 432 3.96 6.46 -27.44
CA ALA A 432 3.17 7.67 -27.63
C ALA A 432 2.42 7.61 -28.97
N LEU A 433 1.11 7.86 -28.91
CA LEU A 433 0.23 8.01 -30.07
C LEU A 433 -0.35 9.44 -30.08
N PRO A 434 0.35 10.40 -30.70
CA PRO A 434 -0.08 11.80 -30.73
C PRO A 434 -1.44 11.94 -31.42
N ALA A 435 -2.27 12.86 -30.94
CA ALA A 435 -3.46 13.28 -31.66
C ALA A 435 -3.08 13.95 -32.98
N THR A 436 -3.93 13.82 -34.00
CA THR A 436 -3.70 14.44 -35.32
C THR A 436 -3.38 15.93 -35.20
N GLY A 437 -2.23 16.36 -35.74
CA GLY A 437 -1.77 17.74 -35.70
C GLY A 437 -1.15 18.19 -34.37
N SER A 438 -1.02 17.30 -33.38
CA SER A 438 -0.30 17.57 -32.14
C SER A 438 1.20 17.31 -32.30
N PRO A 439 2.10 18.13 -31.73
CA PRO A 439 3.50 17.77 -31.64
C PRO A 439 3.68 16.51 -30.77
N GLY A 440 4.80 15.81 -30.96
CA GLY A 440 5.16 14.73 -30.05
C GLY A 440 5.43 15.24 -28.63
N PRO A 441 5.45 14.33 -27.64
CA PRO A 441 5.57 14.71 -26.26
C PRO A 441 6.95 15.31 -25.94
N VAL A 442 6.95 16.23 -24.97
CA VAL A 442 8.18 16.66 -24.30
C VAL A 442 8.26 15.92 -22.97
N LEU A 443 9.34 15.17 -22.77
CA LEU A 443 9.59 14.42 -21.55
C LEU A 443 10.63 15.15 -20.71
N GLU A 444 10.36 15.31 -19.42
CA GLU A 444 11.31 15.78 -18.43
C GLU A 444 11.54 14.68 -17.39
N VAL A 445 12.73 14.08 -17.40
CA VAL A 445 13.09 12.95 -16.54
C VAL A 445 14.04 13.41 -15.43
N SER A 446 13.83 12.91 -14.21
CA SER A 446 14.73 13.21 -13.09
C SER A 446 15.98 12.33 -13.11
N TYR A 447 17.09 12.88 -12.60
CA TYR A 447 18.29 12.14 -12.23
C TYR A 447 18.65 12.43 -10.76
N ALA A 448 19.28 11.46 -10.08
CA ALA A 448 19.75 11.60 -8.70
C ALA A 448 21.09 10.86 -8.52
N ASP A 449 22.13 11.53 -8.01
CA ASP A 449 23.40 10.88 -7.64
C ASP A 449 23.26 10.22 -6.25
N PRO A 450 23.64 8.93 -6.05
CA PRO A 450 24.29 8.00 -6.99
C PRO A 450 23.34 7.07 -7.75
N GLN A 451 22.02 7.23 -7.61
CA GLN A 451 21.02 6.33 -8.21
C GLN A 451 21.10 6.30 -9.75
N SER A 452 21.30 7.45 -10.38
CA SER A 452 21.38 7.67 -11.82
C SER A 452 22.82 7.65 -12.34
N GLY A 453 23.80 7.36 -11.48
CA GLY A 453 25.24 7.35 -11.79
C GLY A 453 25.98 8.53 -11.17
N ASP A 454 27.26 8.70 -11.55
CA ASP A 454 28.14 9.78 -11.08
C ASP A 454 28.00 10.98 -12.02
N ILE A 455 27.04 11.86 -11.73
CA ILE A 455 26.71 13.01 -12.58
C ILE A 455 27.58 14.21 -12.18
N LYS A 456 28.77 14.31 -12.75
CA LYS A 456 29.72 15.42 -12.50
C LYS A 456 29.40 16.68 -13.29
N GLU A 457 28.91 16.51 -14.51
CA GLU A 457 28.69 17.54 -15.52
C GLU A 457 27.28 17.40 -16.07
N ALA A 458 26.31 17.91 -15.33
CA ALA A 458 24.90 17.82 -15.70
C ALA A 458 24.61 18.44 -17.09
N ASN A 459 25.43 19.40 -17.54
CA ASN A 459 25.33 20.04 -18.86
C ASN A 459 25.79 19.15 -20.04
N GLN A 460 26.55 18.10 -19.74
CA GLN A 460 26.95 17.07 -20.71
C GLN A 460 25.99 15.87 -20.68
N LEU A 461 25.02 15.86 -19.75
CA LEU A 461 23.98 14.86 -19.68
C LEU A 461 22.91 15.16 -20.72
N THR A 462 22.43 14.13 -21.41
CA THR A 462 21.30 14.19 -22.33
C THR A 462 20.36 13.02 -22.14
N ILE A 463 19.24 13.03 -22.86
CA ILE A 463 18.35 11.88 -22.99
C ILE A 463 18.61 11.26 -24.36
N ALA A 464 18.85 9.95 -24.40
CA ALA A 464 18.97 9.21 -25.63
C ALA A 464 17.75 8.31 -25.85
N ALA A 465 17.36 8.12 -27.11
CA ALA A 465 16.28 7.21 -27.53
C ALA A 465 16.85 6.05 -28.37
N TYR A 466 16.38 4.84 -28.09
CA TYR A 466 16.78 3.61 -28.77
C TYR A 466 15.77 3.20 -29.85
N THR A 467 16.19 3.34 -31.12
CA THR A 467 15.39 2.98 -32.29
C THR A 467 16.22 2.14 -33.26
N ALA A 468 15.67 1.01 -33.71
CA ALA A 468 16.26 0.15 -34.75
C ALA A 468 17.75 -0.22 -34.56
N GLY A 469 18.20 -0.43 -33.31
CA GLY A 469 19.60 -0.79 -33.01
C GLY A 469 20.51 0.37 -32.61
N PHE A 470 20.03 1.61 -32.68
CA PHE A 470 20.84 2.81 -32.45
C PHE A 470 20.31 3.63 -31.29
N TRP A 471 21.23 4.14 -30.47
CA TRP A 471 20.95 5.23 -29.54
C TRP A 471 21.21 6.57 -30.20
N SER A 472 20.21 7.44 -30.19
CA SER A 472 20.27 8.81 -30.74
C SER A 472 20.01 9.83 -29.63
N ASP A 473 20.71 10.97 -29.67
CA ASP A 473 20.45 12.10 -28.74
C ASP A 473 19.10 12.74 -29.10
N VAL A 474 18.16 12.78 -28.16
CA VAL A 474 16.84 13.43 -28.34
C VAL A 474 16.77 14.81 -27.65
N GLY A 475 17.95 15.38 -27.41
CA GLY A 475 18.15 16.66 -26.75
C GLY A 475 17.92 16.59 -25.24
N ALA A 476 18.63 17.45 -24.52
CA ALA A 476 18.28 17.78 -23.16
C ALA A 476 18.60 19.24 -22.86
N GLY A 477 17.58 19.99 -22.44
CA GLY A 477 17.79 21.19 -21.63
C GLY A 477 17.84 20.78 -20.16
N LEU A 478 18.88 21.17 -19.43
CA LEU A 478 18.86 21.11 -17.96
C LEU A 478 17.68 21.94 -17.45
N THR A 479 16.76 21.32 -16.73
CA THR A 479 15.61 22.03 -16.14
C THR A 479 15.84 22.41 -14.70
N ALA A 480 16.61 21.60 -13.97
CA ALA A 480 17.03 21.83 -12.59
C ALA A 480 18.28 21.01 -12.26
N GLY A 481 18.97 21.39 -11.18
CA GLY A 481 20.13 20.68 -10.63
C GLY A 481 21.49 21.19 -11.11
N SER A 482 22.54 20.65 -10.50
CA SER A 482 23.95 20.84 -10.84
C SER A 482 24.68 19.50 -10.70
N GLY A 483 25.93 19.41 -11.13
CA GLY A 483 26.73 18.20 -10.89
C GLY A 483 26.71 17.78 -9.40
N ASN A 484 26.48 16.51 -9.13
CA ASN A 484 26.35 15.86 -7.82
C ASN A 484 25.11 16.28 -6.99
N ALA A 485 24.07 16.83 -7.63
CA ALA A 485 22.76 17.11 -7.01
C ALA A 485 21.64 16.45 -7.82
N GLU A 486 20.47 16.27 -7.22
CA GLU A 486 19.27 15.85 -7.95
C GLU A 486 18.87 16.93 -8.96
N GLY A 487 18.37 16.50 -10.13
CA GLY A 487 17.97 17.42 -11.18
C GLY A 487 17.07 16.78 -12.22
N GLY A 488 16.82 17.53 -13.29
CA GLY A 488 15.96 17.12 -14.39
C GLY A 488 16.55 17.45 -15.76
N LEU A 489 16.31 16.57 -16.71
CA LEU A 489 16.62 16.78 -18.13
C LEU A 489 15.34 16.77 -18.94
N ARG A 490 15.24 17.68 -19.93
CA ARG A 490 14.07 17.79 -20.79
C ARG A 490 14.39 17.58 -22.26
N THR A 491 13.70 16.66 -22.92
CA THR A 491 13.82 16.41 -24.37
C THR A 491 13.38 17.61 -25.19
N VAL A 492 13.80 17.66 -26.46
CA VAL A 492 12.99 18.41 -27.45
C VAL A 492 11.67 17.65 -27.71
N PRO A 493 10.65 18.27 -28.33
CA PRO A 493 9.46 17.52 -28.74
C PRO A 493 9.85 16.32 -29.61
N LEU A 494 9.47 15.12 -29.20
CA LEU A 494 9.85 13.90 -29.91
C LEU A 494 9.19 13.86 -31.30
N SER A 495 9.91 13.37 -32.32
CA SER A 495 9.39 13.33 -33.69
C SER A 495 9.92 12.12 -34.49
N GLY A 496 9.15 11.72 -35.51
CA GLY A 496 9.51 10.63 -36.42
C GLY A 496 9.91 9.35 -35.68
N ASP A 497 11.09 8.82 -35.98
CA ASP A 497 11.64 7.60 -35.39
C ASP A 497 11.81 7.66 -33.87
N GLN A 498 11.89 8.87 -33.28
CA GLN A 498 11.97 9.04 -31.83
C GLN A 498 10.66 8.67 -31.14
N LEU A 499 9.50 8.76 -31.81
CA LEU A 499 8.21 8.31 -31.26
C LEU A 499 8.08 6.79 -31.27
N ASN A 500 8.85 6.11 -32.13
CA ASN A 500 8.90 4.66 -32.26
C ASN A 500 10.05 4.04 -31.44
N ALA A 501 10.72 4.84 -30.61
CA ALA A 501 11.79 4.35 -29.76
C ALA A 501 11.22 3.39 -28.71
N THR A 502 11.93 2.29 -28.48
CA THR A 502 11.50 1.30 -27.48
C THR A 502 12.01 1.62 -26.08
N ARG A 503 13.06 2.45 -25.98
CA ARG A 503 13.66 2.87 -24.70
C ARG A 503 14.17 4.29 -24.77
N TYR A 504 14.12 4.96 -23.64
CA TYR A 504 14.74 6.25 -23.37
C TYR A 504 15.63 6.10 -22.15
N ALA A 505 16.81 6.70 -22.15
CA ALA A 505 17.74 6.58 -21.04
C ALA A 505 18.57 7.85 -20.89
N LEU A 506 19.09 8.09 -19.68
CA LEU A 506 20.11 9.11 -19.48
C LEU A 506 21.34 8.73 -20.29
N ALA A 507 21.98 9.71 -20.91
CA ALA A 507 23.16 9.51 -21.74
C ALA A 507 24.17 10.64 -21.51
N ASN A 508 25.44 10.34 -21.75
CA ASN A 508 26.51 11.31 -21.67
C ASN A 508 26.97 11.68 -23.08
N ARG A 509 27.17 12.98 -23.34
CA ARG A 509 27.72 13.46 -24.60
C ARG A 509 29.23 13.24 -24.68
N VAL A 510 29.76 13.16 -25.90
CA VAL A 510 31.21 13.11 -26.14
C VAL A 510 31.89 14.31 -25.50
N GLY A 511 32.87 14.05 -24.64
CA GLY A 511 33.61 15.06 -23.88
C GLY A 511 33.13 15.27 -22.43
N GLY A 512 31.98 14.70 -22.04
CA GLY A 512 31.50 14.77 -20.66
C GLY A 512 32.17 13.77 -19.71
N SER A 513 32.35 14.15 -18.44
CA SER A 513 32.98 13.31 -17.41
C SER A 513 32.01 12.45 -16.57
N ASN A 514 30.71 12.43 -16.92
CA ASN A 514 29.69 11.65 -16.22
C ASN A 514 29.95 10.13 -16.35
N VAL A 515 29.83 9.40 -15.23
CA VAL A 515 29.96 7.93 -15.22
C VAL A 515 28.58 7.30 -15.10
N LEU A 516 28.07 6.83 -16.24
CA LEU A 516 26.81 6.11 -16.38
C LEU A 516 27.14 4.64 -16.74
N PRO A 517 27.27 3.69 -15.80
CA PRO A 517 26.83 3.69 -14.40
C PRO A 517 27.94 3.90 -13.35
N LEU A 518 27.59 4.42 -12.17
CA LEU A 518 28.48 4.35 -11.00
C LEU A 518 28.46 2.92 -10.43
N VAL A 519 29.41 2.09 -10.84
CA VAL A 519 29.45 0.68 -10.38
C VAL A 519 29.98 0.53 -8.97
N PHE A 520 31.02 1.28 -8.62
CA PHE A 520 31.61 1.31 -7.29
C PHE A 520 31.25 2.62 -6.59
N GLN A 521 30.48 2.56 -5.50
CA GLN A 521 30.19 3.72 -4.66
C GLN A 521 31.42 4.16 -3.87
N SER A 522 32.20 3.19 -3.38
CA SER A 522 33.43 3.44 -2.61
C SER A 522 34.29 2.19 -2.51
N ALA A 523 35.59 2.37 -2.30
CA ALA A 523 36.51 1.31 -1.92
C ALA A 523 37.55 1.85 -0.93
N TRP A 524 37.88 1.11 0.13
CA TRP A 524 38.80 1.55 1.18
C TRP A 524 39.47 0.37 1.91
N PHE A 525 40.57 0.63 2.63
CA PHE A 525 41.19 -0.37 3.50
C PHE A 525 40.72 -0.23 4.95
N SER A 526 40.64 -1.35 5.68
CA SER A 526 40.55 -1.39 7.14
C SER A 526 41.29 -2.62 7.70
N GLY A 527 41.23 -2.90 9.00
CA GLY A 527 41.89 -4.06 9.63
C GLY A 527 43.23 -3.74 10.26
N GLU A 528 43.90 -4.74 10.84
CA GLU A 528 45.18 -4.57 11.54
C GLU A 528 46.38 -4.67 10.57
N ARG A 529 47.55 -4.20 11.01
CA ARG A 529 48.82 -4.19 10.22
C ARG A 529 49.12 -5.49 9.48
N ASN A 530 48.87 -6.64 10.13
CA ASN A 530 49.21 -7.95 9.58
C ASN A 530 48.04 -8.62 8.85
N LYS A 531 46.87 -7.97 8.83
CA LYS A 531 45.63 -8.48 8.22
C LYS A 531 44.84 -7.31 7.60
N PRO A 532 45.40 -6.61 6.60
CA PRO A 532 44.66 -5.57 5.91
C PRO A 532 43.46 -6.18 5.19
N GLU A 533 42.31 -5.54 5.32
CA GLU A 533 41.09 -5.88 4.61
C GLU A 533 40.76 -4.78 3.60
N LEU A 534 40.45 -5.18 2.38
CA LEU A 534 39.88 -4.31 1.36
C LEU A 534 38.35 -4.37 1.46
N HIS A 535 37.70 -3.22 1.54
CA HIS A 535 36.25 -3.07 1.61
C HIS A 535 35.78 -2.28 0.39
N TRP A 536 34.63 -2.63 -0.17
CA TRP A 536 34.02 -1.86 -1.26
C TRP A 536 32.50 -1.94 -1.24
N LYS A 537 31.87 -0.90 -1.76
CA LYS A 537 30.42 -0.84 -1.99
C LYS A 537 30.12 -0.69 -3.47
N VAL A 538 29.11 -1.42 -3.93
CA VAL A 538 28.57 -1.31 -5.30
C VAL A 538 27.20 -0.63 -5.27
N ALA A 539 26.83 0.02 -6.38
CA ALA A 539 25.49 0.57 -6.49
C ALA A 539 24.42 -0.54 -6.46
N PRO A 540 23.28 -0.30 -5.80
CA PRO A 540 22.15 -1.24 -5.84
C PRO A 540 21.64 -1.42 -7.28
N GLY A 541 21.04 -2.57 -7.58
CA GLY A 541 20.48 -2.89 -8.90
C GLY A 541 21.47 -3.45 -9.93
N ILE A 542 22.78 -3.31 -9.70
CA ILE A 542 23.79 -3.95 -10.56
C ILE A 542 23.82 -5.45 -10.30
N ARG A 543 23.59 -6.24 -11.35
CA ARG A 543 23.78 -7.69 -11.32
C ARG A 543 25.26 -8.01 -11.45
N VAL A 544 25.85 -8.41 -10.33
CA VAL A 544 27.26 -8.81 -10.25
C VAL A 544 27.34 -10.33 -10.40
N GLU A 545 28.17 -10.80 -11.33
CA GLU A 545 28.54 -12.21 -11.48
C GLU A 545 29.73 -12.57 -10.58
N GLY A 546 30.65 -11.62 -10.39
CA GLY A 546 31.88 -11.85 -9.64
C GLY A 546 32.64 -10.56 -9.36
N PHE A 547 33.53 -10.62 -8.38
CA PHE A 547 34.60 -9.65 -8.21
C PHE A 547 35.95 -10.35 -8.35
N GLU A 548 36.92 -9.67 -8.93
CA GLU A 548 38.32 -10.03 -8.87
C GLU A 548 39.05 -8.91 -8.12
N VAL A 549 39.71 -9.23 -7.02
CA VAL A 549 40.66 -8.30 -6.40
C VAL A 549 41.94 -8.44 -7.20
N GLU A 550 42.45 -7.34 -7.71
CA GLU A 550 43.69 -7.28 -8.46
C GLU A 550 44.73 -6.46 -7.71
N THR A 551 46.00 -6.81 -7.89
CA THR A 551 47.12 -6.15 -7.22
C THR A 551 48.24 -5.80 -8.20
N ALA A 552 48.93 -4.68 -7.97
CA ALA A 552 50.07 -4.22 -8.77
C ALA A 552 51.17 -3.69 -7.85
N ALA A 553 52.44 -3.98 -8.17
CA ALA A 553 53.58 -3.42 -7.45
C ALA A 553 53.85 -1.95 -7.82
N ASP A 554 53.50 -1.56 -9.05
CA ASP A 554 53.80 -0.27 -9.66
C ASP A 554 52.55 0.60 -9.90
N GLY A 555 51.36 0.07 -9.58
CA GLY A 555 50.08 0.71 -9.86
C GLY A 555 49.68 0.69 -11.34
N ARG A 556 50.36 -0.09 -12.19
CA ARG A 556 50.11 -0.16 -13.64
C ARG A 556 49.80 -1.58 -14.10
N LEU A 557 50.63 -2.55 -13.74
CA LEU A 557 50.47 -3.95 -14.15
C LEU A 557 49.76 -4.74 -13.05
N PHE A 558 48.44 -4.85 -13.20
CA PHE A 558 47.58 -5.55 -12.25
C PHE A 558 47.48 -7.03 -12.56
N ALA A 559 47.68 -7.87 -11.54
CA ALA A 559 47.45 -9.31 -11.58
C ALA A 559 46.31 -9.67 -10.64
N ARG A 560 45.51 -10.68 -11.02
CA ARG A 560 44.45 -11.21 -10.17
C ARG A 560 45.03 -11.80 -8.88
N LEU A 561 44.56 -11.32 -7.74
CA LEU A 561 44.89 -11.82 -6.41
C LEU A 561 43.94 -12.93 -5.98
N CYS A 562 42.63 -12.65 -6.06
CA CYS A 562 41.58 -13.61 -5.72
C CYS A 562 40.26 -13.22 -6.40
N ALA A 563 39.31 -14.14 -6.41
CA ALA A 563 37.92 -13.82 -6.74
C ALA A 563 37.06 -13.80 -5.48
N VAL A 564 36.04 -12.95 -5.49
CA VAL A 564 35.04 -12.84 -4.43
C VAL A 564 33.67 -13.01 -5.07
N SER A 565 32.93 -14.00 -4.60
CA SER A 565 31.57 -14.28 -5.08
C SER A 565 30.58 -13.29 -4.48
N PRO A 566 29.68 -12.70 -5.28
CA PRO A 566 28.61 -11.86 -4.78
C PRO A 566 27.55 -12.71 -4.05
N ALA A 567 26.86 -12.12 -3.08
CA ALA A 567 25.63 -12.68 -2.53
C ALA A 567 24.43 -11.85 -2.99
N ALA A 568 23.27 -12.50 -3.19
CA ALA A 568 22.06 -11.83 -3.66
C ALA A 568 21.69 -10.66 -2.72
N GLY A 569 21.48 -9.47 -3.30
CA GLY A 569 21.12 -8.25 -2.57
C GLY A 569 22.26 -7.60 -1.77
N GLN A 570 23.45 -8.18 -1.72
CA GLN A 570 24.59 -7.61 -1.00
C GLN A 570 25.19 -6.44 -1.80
N THR A 571 25.31 -5.27 -1.17
CA THR A 571 25.93 -4.07 -1.77
C THR A 571 27.28 -3.69 -1.16
N HIS A 572 27.65 -4.33 -0.05
CA HIS A 572 28.91 -4.09 0.67
C HIS A 572 29.70 -5.38 0.79
N TYR A 573 30.96 -5.35 0.36
CA TYR A 573 31.85 -6.50 0.28
C TYR A 573 33.17 -6.21 0.98
N ARG A 574 33.83 -7.27 1.43
CA ARG A 574 35.17 -7.20 2.02
C ARG A 574 36.00 -8.40 1.63
N GLN A 575 37.31 -8.21 1.57
CA GLN A 575 38.29 -9.26 1.31
C GLN A 575 39.53 -9.04 2.16
N ALA A 576 39.89 -10.05 2.95
CA ALA A 576 41.18 -10.07 3.64
C ALA A 576 42.30 -10.23 2.61
N LEU A 577 43.33 -9.39 2.73
CA LEU A 577 44.49 -9.39 1.85
C LEU A 577 45.64 -10.20 2.49
N PRO A 578 46.52 -10.81 1.69
CA PRO A 578 47.72 -11.46 2.22
C PRO A 578 48.60 -10.48 3.00
N VAL A 579 49.38 -10.99 3.97
CA VAL A 579 50.29 -10.20 4.81
C VAL A 579 51.13 -9.26 3.94
N ALA A 580 50.91 -7.97 4.12
CA ALA A 580 51.23 -6.98 3.11
C ALA A 580 52.73 -6.63 3.01
N ARG A 581 53.22 -6.53 1.77
CA ARG A 581 54.33 -5.63 1.45
C ARG A 581 53.77 -4.21 1.33
N SER A 582 54.38 -3.26 2.03
CA SER A 582 54.06 -1.84 1.93
C SER A 582 54.17 -1.33 0.49
N GLY A 583 53.28 -0.44 0.06
CA GLY A 583 53.38 0.23 -1.24
C GLY A 583 52.78 -0.54 -2.42
N ILE A 584 52.12 -1.68 -2.17
CA ILE A 584 51.35 -2.42 -3.17
C ILE A 584 50.03 -1.69 -3.47
N PHE A 585 49.62 -1.69 -4.73
CA PHE A 585 48.36 -1.14 -5.20
C PHE A 585 47.32 -2.25 -5.36
N TYR A 586 46.06 -1.92 -5.12
CA TYR A 586 44.91 -2.82 -5.27
C TYR A 586 43.82 -2.12 -6.05
N ARG A 587 43.04 -2.88 -6.80
CA ARG A 587 41.77 -2.44 -7.38
C ARG A 587 40.80 -3.61 -7.40
N ILE A 588 39.51 -3.32 -7.46
CA ILE A 588 38.47 -4.33 -7.63
C ILE A 588 38.02 -4.28 -9.07
N LYS A 589 37.99 -5.45 -9.71
CA LYS A 589 37.39 -5.66 -11.01
C LYS A 589 36.05 -6.36 -10.82
N LEU A 590 34.96 -5.69 -11.15
CA LEU A 590 33.62 -6.24 -11.14
C LEU A 590 33.33 -6.90 -12.48
N LEU A 591 32.85 -8.14 -12.44
CA LEU A 591 32.31 -8.88 -13.57
C LEU A 591 30.78 -8.78 -13.48
N ALA A 592 30.16 -8.11 -14.43
CA ALA A 592 28.71 -7.95 -14.51
C ALA A 592 28.08 -8.93 -15.50
N GLU A 593 26.75 -9.03 -15.47
CA GLU A 593 25.97 -9.77 -16.47
C GLU A 593 26.37 -9.33 -17.90
N ASN A 594 26.53 -10.29 -18.81
CA ASN A 594 27.02 -10.10 -20.19
C ASN A 594 28.52 -9.79 -20.35
N GLN A 595 29.37 -10.31 -19.45
CA GLN A 595 30.85 -10.20 -19.56
C GLN A 595 31.39 -8.77 -19.51
N ARG A 596 30.59 -7.80 -19.03
CA ARG A 596 31.04 -6.41 -18.83
C ARG A 596 31.96 -6.33 -17.62
N VAL A 597 32.98 -5.50 -17.74
CA VAL A 597 34.02 -5.35 -16.71
C VAL A 597 34.09 -3.90 -16.24
N TYR A 598 34.06 -3.70 -14.92
CA TYR A 598 34.23 -2.39 -14.30
C TYR A 598 35.39 -2.44 -13.30
N TYR A 599 36.10 -1.32 -13.15
CA TYR A 599 37.21 -1.22 -12.19
C TYR A 599 36.89 -0.16 -11.14
N SER A 600 37.24 -0.44 -9.89
CA SER A 600 37.25 0.57 -8.83
C SER A 600 38.37 1.57 -9.04
N GLU A 601 38.40 2.63 -8.22
CA GLU A 601 39.62 3.41 -8.06
C GLU A 601 40.79 2.52 -7.60
N THR A 602 42.01 2.92 -7.97
CA THR A 602 43.24 2.23 -7.54
C THR A 602 43.62 2.70 -6.14
N LEU A 603 43.69 1.77 -5.20
CA LEU A 603 44.01 2.01 -3.81
C LEU A 603 45.44 1.61 -3.52
N ARG A 604 46.25 2.51 -2.96
CA ARG A 604 47.61 2.19 -2.53
C ARG A 604 47.59 1.79 -1.06
N LEU A 605 48.10 0.60 -0.74
CA LEU A 605 48.26 0.18 0.64
C LEU A 605 49.42 0.97 1.29
N PRO A 606 49.16 1.73 2.36
CA PRO A 606 50.16 2.62 2.94
C PRO A 606 51.38 1.84 3.48
N ALA A 607 52.55 2.48 3.43
CA ALA A 607 53.79 1.90 3.93
C ALA A 607 53.94 2.05 5.45
N GLU A 608 54.23 0.94 6.12
CA GLU A 608 54.89 0.87 7.45
C GLU A 608 54.15 1.34 8.71
N ARG A 609 52.84 1.58 8.69
CA ARG A 609 52.11 1.83 9.94
C ARG A 609 50.84 0.99 10.04
N SER A 610 50.50 0.67 11.30
CA SER A 610 49.17 0.20 11.70
C SER A 610 48.11 0.89 10.84
N LEU A 611 47.21 0.11 10.24
CA LEU A 611 45.95 0.60 9.72
C LEU A 611 45.12 1.01 10.95
N ASP A 612 45.51 2.08 11.63
CA ASP A 612 44.74 2.61 12.75
C ASP A 612 43.32 2.82 12.26
N SER A 613 42.33 2.56 13.10
CA SER A 613 40.94 2.90 12.80
C SER A 613 40.76 4.42 12.78
N PHE A 614 41.32 5.08 11.77
CA PHE A 614 41.26 6.50 11.58
C PHE A 614 39.89 6.82 10.99
N ARG A 615 38.99 7.28 11.84
CA ARG A 615 37.65 7.67 11.43
C ARG A 615 37.56 9.18 11.46
N ALA A 616 37.19 9.76 10.32
CA ALA A 616 36.96 11.17 10.17
C ALA A 616 35.55 11.37 9.62
N TYR A 617 34.70 12.10 10.34
CA TYR A 617 33.38 12.49 9.86
C TYR A 617 33.05 13.93 10.27
N LEU A 618 32.21 14.58 9.47
CA LEU A 618 31.79 15.95 9.68
C LEU A 618 30.53 15.98 10.56
N VAL A 619 30.49 16.91 11.52
CA VAL A 619 29.30 17.23 12.30
C VAL A 619 28.69 18.50 11.70
N LYS A 620 27.66 18.30 10.86
CA LYS A 620 27.03 19.34 10.03
C LYS A 620 26.60 20.58 10.82
N ASN A 621 26.01 20.39 12.00
CA ASN A 621 25.46 21.51 12.78
C ASN A 621 26.52 22.30 13.57
N GLN A 622 27.76 21.81 13.64
CA GLN A 622 28.82 22.41 14.48
C GLN A 622 30.03 22.87 13.68
N HIS A 623 30.00 22.71 12.34
CA HIS A 623 31.15 22.99 11.47
C HIS A 623 32.41 22.36 12.04
N SER A 624 32.35 21.09 12.41
CA SER A 624 33.47 20.43 13.11
C SER A 624 33.77 19.06 12.51
N LEU A 625 35.04 18.69 12.59
CA LEU A 625 35.58 17.41 12.19
C LEU A 625 35.80 16.56 13.42
N VAL A 626 35.08 15.46 13.54
CA VAL A 626 35.37 14.46 14.57
C VAL A 626 36.38 13.48 14.01
N LEU A 627 37.53 13.41 14.67
CA LEU A 627 38.64 12.52 14.37
C LEU A 627 38.81 11.52 15.51
N THR A 628 38.82 10.24 15.17
CA THR A 628 39.21 9.17 16.09
C THR A 628 40.53 8.58 15.63
N SER A 629 41.50 8.52 16.54
CA SER A 629 42.86 8.03 16.28
C SER A 629 43.35 7.20 17.45
N GLU A 630 44.12 6.14 17.19
CA GLU A 630 44.77 5.34 18.23
C GLU A 630 46.12 5.93 18.68
N GLU A 631 46.68 6.85 17.89
CA GLU A 631 47.92 7.58 18.21
C GLU A 631 47.66 9.07 18.41
N ALA A 632 48.32 9.69 19.39
CA ALA A 632 48.36 11.14 19.51
C ALA A 632 49.37 11.73 18.49
N GLY A 633 48.99 12.78 17.77
CA GLY A 633 49.85 13.36 16.76
C GLY A 633 49.40 14.71 16.21
N GLY A 634 50.36 15.45 15.66
CA GLY A 634 50.09 16.67 14.89
C GLY A 634 49.84 16.33 13.42
N TYR A 635 48.77 16.87 12.86
CA TYR A 635 48.36 16.67 11.47
C TYR A 635 48.18 18.03 10.78
N LEU A 636 48.69 18.17 9.57
CA LEU A 636 48.26 19.21 8.65
C LEU A 636 46.94 18.77 8.02
N LEU A 637 45.86 19.40 8.46
CA LEU A 637 44.54 19.28 7.86
C LEU A 637 44.45 20.25 6.67
N GLU A 638 44.11 19.69 5.51
CA GLU A 638 43.77 20.41 4.29
C GLU A 638 42.39 19.95 3.85
N LEU A 639 41.50 20.89 3.56
CA LEU A 639 40.13 20.59 3.20
C LEU A 639 39.85 21.23 1.84
N PHE A 640 39.39 20.42 0.89
CA PHE A 640 39.14 20.83 -0.48
C PHE A 640 37.67 20.64 -0.83
N ASN A 641 37.14 21.51 -1.70
CA ASN A 641 35.89 21.19 -2.41
C ASN A 641 36.15 20.24 -3.58
N THR A 642 35.08 19.79 -4.23
CA THR A 642 35.14 18.93 -5.43
C THR A 642 35.85 19.57 -6.62
N GLY A 643 35.91 20.91 -6.69
CA GLY A 643 36.69 21.64 -7.69
C GLY A 643 38.19 21.68 -7.41
N GLY A 644 38.68 21.00 -6.36
CA GLY A 644 40.08 21.01 -5.95
C GLY A 644 40.54 22.32 -5.31
N GLN A 645 39.62 23.25 -5.02
CA GLN A 645 39.95 24.49 -4.32
C GLN A 645 40.17 24.18 -2.84
N LEU A 646 41.28 24.67 -2.31
CA LEU A 646 41.61 24.58 -0.89
C LEU A 646 40.70 25.53 -0.09
N LEU A 647 39.78 24.98 0.70
CA LEU A 647 38.86 25.73 1.55
C LEU A 647 39.48 26.05 2.91
N GLU A 648 40.20 25.10 3.51
CA GLU A 648 40.85 25.30 4.80
C GLU A 648 42.19 24.56 4.86
N ARG A 649 43.18 25.18 5.51
CA ARG A 649 44.46 24.56 5.83
C ARG A 649 44.89 24.95 7.23
N LYS A 650 45.08 23.97 8.12
CA LYS A 650 45.56 24.23 9.48
C LYS A 650 46.25 23.01 10.07
N THR A 651 47.12 23.26 11.04
CA THR A 651 47.68 22.18 11.86
C THR A 651 46.75 21.90 13.02
N ILE A 652 46.39 20.63 13.22
CA ILE A 652 45.57 20.15 14.34
C ILE A 652 46.38 19.17 15.18
N TRP A 653 46.10 19.13 16.48
CA TRP A 653 46.66 18.13 17.39
C TRP A 653 45.56 17.14 17.76
N GLN A 654 45.71 15.89 17.34
CA GLN A 654 44.78 14.81 17.64
C GLN A 654 45.33 14.02 18.84
N PRO A 655 44.61 13.92 19.97
CA PRO A 655 44.95 12.99 21.05
C PRO A 655 44.59 11.54 20.68
N VAL A 656 45.05 10.59 21.49
CA VAL A 656 44.52 9.21 21.47
C VAL A 656 43.01 9.24 21.77
N GLY A 657 42.21 8.49 21.03
CA GLY A 657 40.76 8.47 21.12
C GLY A 657 40.08 9.43 20.14
N THR A 658 38.89 9.90 20.50
CA THR A 658 38.08 10.82 19.68
C THR A 658 38.31 12.27 20.10
N ALA A 659 38.52 13.16 19.12
CA ALA A 659 38.55 14.60 19.33
C ALA A 659 37.82 15.35 18.22
N THR A 660 37.30 16.52 18.57
CA THR A 660 36.53 17.38 17.68
C THR A 660 37.33 18.62 17.33
N HIS A 661 37.47 18.90 16.03
CA HIS A 661 38.23 20.02 15.50
C HIS A 661 37.28 20.97 14.77
N GLY A 662 37.07 22.19 15.26
CA GLY A 662 36.23 23.17 14.57
C GLY A 662 36.81 23.56 13.21
N LEU A 663 36.01 23.66 12.17
CA LEU A 663 36.36 23.96 10.79
C LEU A 663 35.76 25.28 10.35
N ARG A 664 36.39 25.95 9.40
CA ARG A 664 35.87 27.13 8.70
C ARG A 664 35.29 26.69 7.36
N LEU A 665 34.08 26.15 7.41
CA LEU A 665 33.35 25.72 6.23
C LEU A 665 32.44 26.82 5.69
N PRO A 666 32.30 26.95 4.35
CA PRO A 666 31.33 27.87 3.75
C PRO A 666 29.89 27.49 4.14
N VAL A 667 29.00 28.48 4.16
CA VAL A 667 27.58 28.36 4.59
C VAL A 667 26.75 27.40 3.70
N GLN A 668 27.27 27.00 2.54
CA GLN A 668 26.60 26.03 1.68
C GLN A 668 26.77 24.59 2.20
N HIS A 669 25.68 23.99 2.70
CA HIS A 669 25.60 22.65 3.31
C HIS A 669 25.31 21.49 2.33
N HIS A 670 25.78 21.59 1.07
CA HIS A 670 25.51 20.57 0.05
C HIS A 670 26.70 20.34 -0.89
N GLN A 671 27.87 20.01 -0.36
CA GLN A 671 29.02 19.67 -1.20
C GLN A 671 29.85 18.53 -0.61
N LEU A 672 30.44 17.72 -1.48
CA LEU A 672 31.44 16.74 -1.07
C LEU A 672 32.75 17.44 -0.75
N LEU A 673 33.25 17.24 0.46
CA LEU A 673 34.54 17.74 0.91
C LEU A 673 35.58 16.62 0.87
N ILE A 674 36.77 16.95 0.38
CA ILE A 674 37.95 16.09 0.46
C ILE A 674 38.77 16.57 1.65
N ILE A 675 38.82 15.75 2.70
CA ILE A 675 39.57 16.00 3.92
C ILE A 675 40.90 15.27 3.80
N LYS A 676 42.00 16.01 3.76
CA LYS A 676 43.35 15.49 3.68
C LYS A 676 44.08 15.76 5.00
N LEU A 677 44.59 14.72 5.63
CA LEU A 677 45.37 14.80 6.86
C LEU A 677 46.79 14.33 6.57
N THR A 678 47.76 15.22 6.71
CA THR A 678 49.18 14.90 6.51
C THR A 678 49.89 14.92 7.87
N ASP A 679 50.41 13.79 8.33
CA ASP A 679 51.17 13.77 9.58
C ASP A 679 52.54 14.47 9.45
N LYS A 680 53.25 14.68 10.56
CA LYS A 680 54.61 15.28 10.56
C LYS A 680 55.64 14.49 9.75
N LYS A 681 55.34 13.25 9.38
CA LYS A 681 56.21 12.37 8.58
C LYS A 681 55.82 12.39 7.10
N GLY A 682 54.85 13.20 6.69
CA GLY A 682 54.39 13.35 5.31
C GLY A 682 53.35 12.30 4.88
N VAL A 683 52.86 11.44 5.79
CA VAL A 683 51.84 10.44 5.46
C VAL A 683 50.50 11.14 5.32
N THR A 684 49.92 11.05 4.12
CA THR A 684 48.64 11.66 3.79
C THR A 684 47.50 10.64 3.86
N ARG A 685 46.42 10.98 4.56
CA ARG A 685 45.15 10.24 4.57
C ARG A 685 44.05 11.13 3.99
N SER A 686 43.22 10.60 3.11
CA SER A 686 42.15 11.35 2.45
C SER A 686 40.78 10.73 2.72
N PHE A 687 39.80 11.56 3.07
CA PHE A 687 38.41 11.17 3.34
C PHE A 687 37.47 12.01 2.48
N LYS A 688 36.42 11.38 1.95
CA LYS A 688 35.33 12.09 1.28
C LYS A 688 34.15 12.16 2.24
N GLN A 689 33.71 13.35 2.59
CA GLN A 689 32.61 13.57 3.53
C GLN A 689 31.63 14.58 2.93
N PHE A 690 30.34 14.26 2.96
CA PHE A 690 29.31 15.17 2.48
C PHE A 690 29.02 16.22 3.56
N TRP A 691 29.30 17.48 3.25
CA TRP A 691 28.98 18.63 4.08
C TRP A 691 27.56 19.06 3.81
#